data_AF-A0A2E7VLX4-F1
#
_entry.id   AF-A0A2E7VLX4-F1
#
_cell.length_a   1.000
_cell.length_b   1.000
_cell.length_c   1.000
_cell.angle_alpha   90.00
_cell.angle_beta   90.00
_cell.angle_gamma   90.00
#
_symmetry.space_group_name_H-M   'P 1'
#
loop_
_entity.id
_entity.type
_entity.pdbx_description
1 polymer ?
#
loop_
_entity_poly.entity_id
_entity_poly.type
_entity_poly.pdbx_seq_one_letter_code
_entity_poly.pdbx_strand_id
1 'polypeptide(L)'
;MRSFKVVIATLILFGGIWVNLNPDLVNTTYNFDDSDENPNLVGLQENEHWLVIRVAFPSMPHSLSETESLLLGSGSAQEYISQLSGGVSNLEVTISDEVWISDFEESYWGADSQNERDVGNGGSGVDKLVEESALDLLSGMDLSQWDINGDGVIDRLLVLHSGNAQESGGPSNSIWSHFSNLMNPVSVGQWEIQHYTISSMESGLGTLVHEMLHQMGAYDLYDVHSDLPSSTWNGLGDWDIMASGNWNGNSMSPAMPGAATLITVGGLGIIEIETSTTQDIQLYPMSSKNNNTRVAYIETAPEEAVLVTYRADIGFDSELPGFGIIVEYLDKNNGNVDENTVNKDPNNPWVKILEADGDQALVRNRDTGSPGDAFQSGDSFGHEGFKIRDNRGRLVPWQIEVQSIESDVATLRFSTLENYTDRVLTPRSPIQLIEGENAYASVFSKNPCTLLVNISTDLTVPQATEVEIPSGETIIPIIRASETSDDLGLITGKIGCKDKNPEDIRIEWQKIGHRIVTKETIHVIPWNQDSTIQIPINTNGYGERSYDIAIEGAVDRIASSSTQGVFSPGDEILMKIEPNGLLTPGMYARGEIVIQDEFSVEQRIEITLIAESPFTGDGLLGWISQPSNGILVISILLAFSILTGKSRDIT
;
A
#
# COMPACT_ATOMS: atom_id res chain seq x y z
N MET A 1 31.40 0.70 -58.17
CA MET A 1 30.79 1.60 -57.15
C MET A 1 29.26 1.61 -57.18
N ARG A 2 28.58 1.75 -58.33
CA ARG A 2 27.10 1.75 -58.38
C ARG A 2 26.46 0.45 -57.88
N SER A 3 26.96 -0.72 -58.29
CA SER A 3 26.48 -2.03 -57.83
C SER A 3 26.61 -2.22 -56.31
N PHE A 4 27.71 -1.74 -55.72
CA PHE A 4 27.94 -1.78 -54.27
C PHE A 4 26.97 -0.87 -53.49
N LYS A 5 26.67 0.32 -54.02
CA LYS A 5 25.66 1.22 -53.43
C LYS A 5 24.26 0.61 -53.43
N VAL A 6 23.90 -0.10 -54.50
CA VAL A 6 22.61 -0.80 -54.59
C VAL A 6 22.53 -1.90 -53.53
N VAL A 7 23.57 -2.73 -53.38
CA VAL A 7 23.58 -3.80 -52.37
C VAL A 7 23.43 -3.24 -50.94
N ILE A 8 24.14 -2.17 -50.60
CA ILE A 8 24.04 -1.56 -49.26
C ILE A 8 22.65 -0.96 -49.04
N ALA A 9 22.12 -0.20 -50.01
CA ALA A 9 20.79 0.38 -49.89
C ALA A 9 19.72 -0.70 -49.71
N THR A 10 19.84 -1.82 -50.42
CA THR A 10 18.93 -2.97 -50.30
C THR A 10 19.03 -3.63 -48.93
N LEU A 11 20.23 -3.83 -48.38
CA LEU A 11 20.41 -4.42 -47.04
C LEU A 11 19.82 -3.53 -45.94
N ILE A 12 20.03 -2.22 -46.00
CA ILE A 12 19.46 -1.27 -45.03
C ILE A 12 17.93 -1.29 -45.09
N LEU A 13 17.36 -1.33 -46.29
CA LEU A 13 15.91 -1.35 -46.48
C LEU A 13 15.28 -2.66 -45.99
N PHE A 14 15.94 -3.80 -46.21
CA PHE A 14 15.52 -5.08 -45.64
C PHE A 14 15.59 -5.09 -44.12
N GLY A 15 16.62 -4.49 -43.53
CA GLY A 15 16.73 -4.32 -42.07
C GLY A 15 15.56 -3.51 -41.50
N GLY A 16 15.25 -2.36 -42.11
CA GLY A 16 14.11 -1.53 -41.69
C GLY A 16 12.75 -2.23 -41.83
N ILE A 17 12.53 -2.97 -42.93
CA ILE A 17 11.30 -3.76 -43.13
C ILE A 17 11.20 -4.89 -42.09
N TRP A 18 12.31 -5.55 -41.79
CA TRP A 18 12.31 -6.64 -40.81
C TRP A 18 11.97 -6.13 -39.40
N VAL A 19 12.50 -4.98 -38.99
CA VAL A 19 12.14 -4.34 -37.72
C VAL A 19 10.67 -3.94 -37.70
N ASN A 20 10.14 -3.40 -38.80
CA ASN A 20 8.72 -3.02 -38.89
C ASN A 20 7.76 -4.22 -38.80
N LEU A 21 8.15 -5.38 -39.33
CA LEU A 21 7.36 -6.61 -39.23
C LEU A 21 7.46 -7.30 -37.86
N ASN A 22 8.37 -6.86 -37.00
CA ASN A 22 8.56 -7.40 -35.64
C ASN A 22 8.64 -6.24 -34.63
N PRO A 23 7.57 -5.47 -34.46
CA PRO A 23 7.59 -4.24 -33.67
C PRO A 23 7.94 -4.49 -32.19
N ASP A 24 7.57 -5.66 -31.65
CA ASP A 24 7.78 -6.05 -30.26
C ASP A 24 9.26 -6.08 -29.85
N LEU A 25 10.19 -6.26 -30.80
CA LEU A 25 11.64 -6.28 -30.56
C LEU A 25 12.22 -4.92 -30.17
N VAL A 26 11.55 -3.82 -30.50
CA VAL A 26 12.10 -2.46 -30.35
C VAL A 26 11.14 -1.53 -29.63
N ASN A 27 9.83 -1.69 -29.83
CA ASN A 27 8.83 -0.83 -29.20
C ASN A 27 8.75 -1.05 -27.67
N THR A 28 9.07 -2.24 -27.17
CA THR A 28 9.05 -2.57 -25.72
C THR A 28 10.28 -2.05 -24.96
N THR A 29 11.40 -1.80 -25.65
CA THR A 29 12.69 -1.43 -25.03
C THR A 29 12.84 0.09 -24.86
N TYR A 30 11.91 0.88 -25.38
CA TYR A 30 11.93 2.35 -25.36
C TYR A 30 10.59 2.92 -24.88
N ASN A 31 10.14 2.51 -23.69
CA ASN A 31 9.26 3.36 -22.91
C ASN A 31 10.14 4.43 -22.27
N PHE A 32 9.99 5.67 -22.73
CA PHE A 32 10.49 6.83 -21.99
C PHE A 32 9.51 7.09 -20.84
N ASP A 33 10.07 7.40 -19.67
CA ASP A 33 9.43 7.93 -18.47
C ASP A 33 8.84 6.88 -17.48
N ASP A 34 9.76 6.18 -16.81
CA ASP A 34 9.63 5.65 -15.43
C ASP A 34 9.90 6.80 -14.43
N SER A 35 9.04 7.82 -14.41
CA SER A 35 9.15 8.90 -13.42
C SER A 35 7.83 9.12 -12.70
N ASP A 36 7.27 8.03 -12.19
CA ASP A 36 6.36 8.05 -11.04
C ASP A 36 7.03 7.20 -9.95
N GLU A 37 8.31 7.47 -9.64
CA GLU A 37 8.86 7.01 -8.37
C GLU A 37 8.14 7.83 -7.29
N ASN A 38 7.29 7.16 -6.48
CA ASN A 38 6.95 7.67 -5.15
C ASN A 38 8.24 8.23 -4.53
N PRO A 39 8.23 9.45 -3.95
CA PRO A 39 9.45 9.99 -3.36
C PRO A 39 10.04 8.93 -2.42
N ASN A 40 11.36 8.76 -2.47
CA ASN A 40 12.06 7.78 -1.64
C ASN A 40 11.99 8.23 -0.17
N LEU A 41 10.82 8.06 0.45
CA LEU A 41 10.55 8.47 1.81
C LEU A 41 11.55 7.78 2.73
N VAL A 42 12.20 8.59 3.56
CA VAL A 42 13.17 8.12 4.52
C VAL A 42 12.43 7.78 5.82
N GLY A 43 12.60 6.56 6.34
CA GLY A 43 12.03 6.16 7.62
C GLY A 43 12.58 6.97 8.81
N LEU A 44 12.19 6.61 10.02
CA LEU A 44 12.63 7.24 11.27
C LEU A 44 14.16 7.23 11.42
N GLN A 45 14.75 8.37 11.79
CA GLN A 45 16.19 8.49 12.02
C GLN A 45 16.55 8.57 13.51
N GLU A 46 17.80 8.22 13.84
CA GLU A 46 18.33 8.43 15.20
C GLU A 46 18.45 9.93 15.54
N ASN A 47 18.86 10.76 14.58
CA ASN A 47 18.86 12.21 14.70
C ASN A 47 17.79 12.74 13.76
N GLU A 48 16.62 13.01 14.31
CA GLU A 48 15.46 13.42 13.55
C GLU A 48 15.40 14.95 13.51
N HIS A 49 15.21 15.53 12.33
CA HIS A 49 15.17 16.98 12.13
C HIS A 49 13.90 17.38 11.42
N TRP A 50 13.05 18.20 12.04
CA TRP A 50 11.83 18.71 11.40
C TRP A 50 11.96 20.19 11.08
N LEU A 51 11.67 20.56 9.83
CA LEU A 51 11.56 21.95 9.40
C LEU A 51 10.10 22.38 9.49
N VAL A 52 9.83 23.41 10.29
CA VAL A 52 8.46 23.90 10.52
C VAL A 52 8.33 25.31 10.00
N ILE A 53 7.52 25.49 8.96
CA ILE A 53 7.15 26.80 8.45
C ILE A 53 5.80 27.22 9.04
N ARG A 54 5.71 28.48 9.46
CA ARG A 54 4.52 29.04 10.11
C ARG A 54 3.73 29.89 9.13
N VAL A 55 2.46 29.53 8.93
CA VAL A 55 1.54 30.19 8.01
C VAL A 55 0.40 30.86 8.77
N ALA A 56 0.15 32.13 8.48
CA ALA A 56 -0.98 32.88 9.02
C ALA A 56 -1.91 33.40 7.93
N PHE A 57 -3.17 33.63 8.31
CA PHE A 57 -4.17 34.29 7.45
C PHE A 57 -4.51 35.68 8.01
N PRO A 58 -5.02 36.62 7.17
CA PRO A 58 -5.24 38.02 7.58
C PRO A 58 -6.06 38.20 8.87
N SER A 59 -7.01 37.31 9.12
CA SER A 59 -7.88 37.33 10.30
C SER A 59 -7.49 36.34 11.41
N MET A 60 -6.46 35.51 11.18
CA MET A 60 -6.07 34.40 12.05
C MET A 60 -4.55 34.45 12.27
N PRO A 61 -4.06 35.19 13.28
CA PRO A 61 -2.63 35.29 13.55
C PRO A 61 -2.07 33.97 14.10
N HIS A 62 -0.83 33.65 13.72
CA HIS A 62 -0.16 32.44 14.18
C HIS A 62 0.49 32.62 15.56
N SER A 63 0.32 31.63 16.44
CA SER A 63 0.75 31.66 17.83
C SER A 63 2.02 30.83 18.04
N LEU A 64 3.16 31.48 18.26
CA LEU A 64 4.41 30.75 18.53
C LEU A 64 4.32 29.87 19.77
N SER A 65 3.62 30.31 20.83
CA SER A 65 3.51 29.52 22.05
C SER A 65 2.71 28.23 21.86
N GLU A 66 1.70 28.23 20.98
CA GLU A 66 0.94 27.02 20.67
C GLU A 66 1.79 26.05 19.83
N THR A 67 2.51 26.57 18.84
CA THR A 67 3.51 25.82 18.06
C THR A 67 4.55 25.15 18.96
N GLU A 68 5.16 25.92 19.87
CA GLU A 68 6.14 25.38 20.82
C GLU A 68 5.51 24.31 21.72
N SER A 69 4.26 24.48 22.14
CA SER A 69 3.57 23.48 22.98
C SER A 69 3.29 22.16 22.26
N LEU A 70 3.01 22.20 20.96
CA LEU A 70 2.79 21.00 20.14
C LEU A 70 4.10 20.29 19.81
N LEU A 71 5.20 21.03 19.64
CA LEU A 71 6.42 20.48 19.06
C LEU A 71 7.55 20.23 20.07
N LEU A 72 7.59 20.99 21.18
CA LEU A 72 8.75 21.02 22.08
C LEU A 72 8.42 20.57 23.51
N GLY A 73 9.29 19.73 24.08
CA GLY A 73 9.21 19.34 25.48
C GLY A 73 8.20 18.22 25.79
N SER A 74 7.72 18.16 27.03
CA SER A 74 6.86 17.08 27.52
C SER A 74 5.44 17.15 26.93
N GLY A 75 4.93 16.00 26.47
CA GLY A 75 3.60 15.91 25.85
C GLY A 75 3.52 16.54 24.45
N SER A 76 4.67 16.68 23.78
CA SER A 76 4.79 17.26 22.44
C SER A 76 5.31 16.22 21.44
N ALA A 77 5.46 16.60 20.17
CA ALA A 77 6.07 15.76 19.13
C ALA A 77 7.48 15.27 19.50
N GLN A 78 8.29 16.09 20.19
CA GLN A 78 9.61 15.68 20.69
C GLN A 78 9.53 14.50 21.67
N GLU A 79 8.59 14.55 22.60
CA GLU A 79 8.36 13.45 23.54
C GLU A 79 7.81 12.23 22.82
N TYR A 80 6.92 12.42 21.84
CA TYR A 80 6.32 11.34 21.08
C TYR A 80 7.37 10.57 20.28
N ILE A 81 8.22 11.24 19.49
CA ILE A 81 9.31 10.60 18.74
C ILE A 81 10.30 9.89 19.67
N SER A 82 10.57 10.47 20.85
CA SER A 82 11.40 9.82 21.87
C SER A 82 10.77 8.51 22.35
N GLN A 83 9.45 8.44 22.60
CA GLN A 83 8.78 7.20 22.98
C GLN A 83 8.66 6.22 21.80
N LEU A 84 8.33 6.70 20.60
CA LEU A 84 8.19 5.92 19.37
C LEU A 84 9.46 5.15 19.02
N SER A 85 10.61 5.77 19.25
CA SER A 85 11.92 5.19 18.97
C SER A 85 12.49 4.35 20.12
N GLY A 86 11.76 4.16 21.22
CA GLY A 86 12.33 3.51 22.41
C GLY A 86 13.48 4.32 23.04
N GLY A 87 13.45 5.64 22.92
CA GLY A 87 14.44 6.57 23.45
C GLY A 87 15.70 6.74 22.61
N VAL A 88 15.76 6.16 21.41
CA VAL A 88 16.93 6.24 20.53
C VAL A 88 16.92 7.50 19.68
N SER A 89 15.77 7.86 19.12
CA SER A 89 15.63 9.03 18.27
C SER A 89 15.50 10.29 19.11
N ASN A 90 16.24 11.31 18.72
CA ASN A 90 16.10 12.67 19.26
C ASN A 90 15.58 13.59 18.16
N LEU A 91 14.40 14.18 18.40
CA LEU A 91 13.80 15.15 17.49
C LEU A 91 14.31 16.57 17.78
N GLU A 92 14.96 17.17 16.80
CA GLU A 92 15.29 18.59 16.77
C GLU A 92 14.36 19.33 15.80
N VAL A 93 13.59 20.27 16.33
CA VAL A 93 12.62 21.04 15.55
C VAL A 93 13.20 22.43 15.27
N THR A 94 13.21 22.80 13.99
CA THR A 94 13.56 24.16 13.56
C THR A 94 12.31 24.89 13.10
N ILE A 95 11.89 25.87 13.89
CA ILE A 95 10.72 26.70 13.60
C ILE A 95 11.18 27.95 12.85
N SER A 96 10.51 28.30 11.75
CA SER A 96 10.83 29.51 10.97
C SER A 96 10.82 30.76 11.84
N ASP A 97 11.81 31.64 11.70
CA ASP A 97 11.91 32.89 12.51
C ASP A 97 10.75 33.86 12.20
N GLU A 98 10.36 33.94 10.94
CA GLU A 98 9.23 34.73 10.45
C GLU A 98 7.98 33.85 10.26
N VAL A 99 6.83 34.52 10.18
CA VAL A 99 5.54 33.90 9.85
C VAL A 99 5.16 34.42 8.48
N TRP A 100 4.92 33.52 7.53
CA TRP A 100 4.38 33.92 6.24
C TRP A 100 2.90 34.25 6.40
N ILE A 101 2.50 35.46 5.99
CA ILE A 101 1.11 35.91 6.09
C ILE A 101 0.52 35.88 4.68
N SER A 102 -0.47 35.02 4.49
CA SER A 102 -1.22 34.91 3.24
C SER A 102 -1.92 36.22 2.90
N ASP A 103 -1.86 36.62 1.62
CA ASP A 103 -2.64 37.75 1.09
C ASP A 103 -4.16 37.48 1.08
N PHE A 104 -4.55 36.20 1.18
CA PHE A 104 -5.93 35.73 1.17
C PHE A 104 -6.33 35.07 2.49
N GLU A 105 -7.65 35.03 2.76
CA GLU A 105 -8.19 34.23 3.88
C GLU A 105 -8.04 32.73 3.59
N GLU A 106 -8.06 31.92 4.64
CA GLU A 106 -7.98 30.45 4.55
C GLU A 106 -8.92 29.85 3.50
N SER A 107 -10.15 30.35 3.41
CA SER A 107 -11.16 29.94 2.43
C SER A 107 -10.78 30.11 0.96
N TYR A 108 -9.71 30.86 0.67
CA TYR A 108 -9.15 30.91 -0.67
C TYR A 108 -8.41 29.62 -1.02
N TRP A 109 -7.74 29.02 -0.04
CA TRP A 109 -6.87 27.86 -0.21
C TRP A 109 -7.60 26.54 0.06
N GLY A 110 -8.38 26.46 1.15
CA GLY A 110 -9.06 25.23 1.58
C GLY A 110 -10.48 25.05 1.06
N ALA A 111 -10.87 25.72 -0.03
CA ALA A 111 -12.24 25.58 -0.55
C ALA A 111 -12.47 24.22 -1.23
N ASP A 112 -13.52 23.52 -0.82
CA ASP A 112 -13.96 22.27 -1.46
C ASP A 112 -14.65 22.49 -2.82
N SER A 113 -14.50 21.51 -3.71
CA SER A 113 -15.33 21.32 -4.91
C SER A 113 -16.45 20.30 -4.65
N GLN A 114 -17.22 19.92 -5.69
CA GLN A 114 -18.24 18.87 -5.51
C GLN A 114 -17.66 17.49 -5.17
N ASN A 115 -16.45 17.20 -5.63
CA ASN A 115 -15.88 15.85 -5.58
C ASN A 115 -14.48 15.80 -4.92
N GLU A 116 -13.88 16.94 -4.61
CA GLU A 116 -12.49 17.03 -4.14
C GLU A 116 -12.38 18.13 -3.08
N ARG A 117 -11.67 17.83 -1.98
CA ARG A 117 -11.40 18.78 -0.90
C ARG A 117 -10.24 19.69 -1.25
N ASP A 118 -10.17 20.86 -0.62
CA ASP A 118 -8.98 21.73 -0.67
C ASP A 118 -8.49 22.15 -2.08
N VAL A 119 -9.37 22.15 -3.08
CA VAL A 119 -9.03 22.58 -4.46
C VAL A 119 -8.70 24.07 -4.54
N GLY A 120 -9.13 24.84 -3.54
CA GLY A 120 -8.99 26.28 -3.48
C GLY A 120 -9.80 27.02 -4.54
N ASN A 121 -9.76 28.34 -4.46
CA ASN A 121 -10.48 29.23 -5.37
C ASN A 121 -9.62 29.57 -6.59
N GLY A 122 -10.10 29.16 -7.77
CA GLY A 122 -9.45 29.48 -9.04
C GLY A 122 -8.24 28.60 -9.38
N GLY A 123 -8.14 27.40 -8.78
CA GLY A 123 -7.06 26.44 -9.02
C GLY A 123 -5.79 26.70 -8.18
N SER A 124 -5.88 27.55 -7.16
CA SER A 124 -4.82 27.82 -6.19
C SER A 124 -5.18 27.18 -4.85
N GLY A 125 -5.01 25.85 -4.77
CA GLY A 125 -5.22 25.07 -3.55
C GLY A 125 -4.02 25.10 -2.60
N VAL A 126 -3.96 24.12 -1.71
CA VAL A 126 -2.90 24.00 -0.69
C VAL A 126 -1.50 23.91 -1.31
N ASP A 127 -1.32 23.19 -2.43
CA ASP A 127 -0.03 23.12 -3.14
C ASP A 127 0.60 24.49 -3.40
N LYS A 128 -0.24 25.47 -3.78
CA LYS A 128 0.20 26.84 -4.08
C LYS A 128 0.55 27.61 -2.81
N LEU A 129 -0.18 27.40 -1.73
CA LEU A 129 0.15 27.97 -0.41
C LEU A 129 1.50 27.46 0.08
N VAL A 130 1.77 26.15 -0.08
CA VAL A 130 3.07 25.55 0.28
C VAL A 130 4.18 26.14 -0.58
N GLU A 131 3.99 26.21 -1.91
CA GLU A 131 4.95 26.83 -2.81
C GLU A 131 5.29 28.28 -2.40
N GLU A 132 4.28 29.13 -2.21
CA GLU A 132 4.49 30.55 -1.91
C GLU A 132 5.16 30.76 -0.55
N SER A 133 4.69 30.06 0.48
CA SER A 133 5.25 30.15 1.82
C SER A 133 6.67 29.60 1.91
N ALA A 134 6.96 28.46 1.26
CA ALA A 134 8.29 27.88 1.23
C ALA A 134 9.29 28.76 0.46
N LEU A 135 8.91 29.29 -0.70
CA LEU A 135 9.78 30.19 -1.46
C LEU A 135 10.10 31.48 -0.70
N ASP A 136 9.14 32.04 0.04
CA ASP A 136 9.38 33.25 0.83
C ASP A 136 10.28 32.98 2.04
N LEU A 137 9.98 31.93 2.82
CA LEU A 137 10.65 31.67 4.10
C LEU A 137 11.98 30.92 3.98
N LEU A 138 12.15 30.07 2.96
CA LEU A 138 13.31 29.17 2.86
C LEU A 138 14.34 29.64 1.83
N SER A 139 14.03 30.64 1.00
CA SER A 139 14.95 31.16 -0.02
C SER A 139 16.27 31.67 0.59
N GLY A 140 17.37 31.04 0.18
CA GLY A 140 18.71 31.40 0.65
C GLY A 140 19.14 30.74 1.97
N MET A 141 18.28 29.90 2.57
CA MET A 141 18.63 29.02 3.67
C MET A 141 19.45 27.81 3.15
N ASP A 142 20.37 27.31 3.97
CA ASP A 142 21.00 26.01 3.74
C ASP A 142 20.08 24.93 4.31
N LEU A 143 19.46 24.14 3.44
CA LEU A 143 18.49 23.10 3.81
C LEU A 143 19.11 21.70 3.88
N SER A 144 20.44 21.58 3.81
CA SER A 144 21.13 20.28 3.82
C SER A 144 20.85 19.41 5.04
N GLN A 145 20.38 19.99 6.15
CA GLN A 145 20.02 19.22 7.35
C GLN A 145 18.73 18.40 7.19
N TRP A 146 17.87 18.75 6.23
CA TRP A 146 16.60 18.07 5.96
C TRP A 146 16.63 17.24 4.67
N ASP A 147 17.77 17.17 3.99
CA ASP A 147 18.07 16.18 2.96
C ASP A 147 18.85 15.03 3.61
N ILE A 148 18.11 14.13 4.26
CA ILE A 148 18.62 13.06 5.11
C ILE A 148 19.35 12.00 4.27
N ASN A 149 18.86 11.71 3.07
CA ASN A 149 19.41 10.67 2.19
C ASN A 149 20.43 11.20 1.15
N GLY A 150 20.54 12.52 0.98
CA GLY A 150 21.49 13.17 0.08
C GLY A 150 21.06 13.23 -1.39
N ASP A 151 19.76 13.12 -1.68
CA ASP A 151 19.20 13.18 -3.04
C ASP A 151 18.81 14.61 -3.47
N GLY A 152 18.88 15.58 -2.56
CA GLY A 152 18.54 16.97 -2.79
C GLY A 152 17.08 17.32 -2.52
N VAL A 153 16.27 16.37 -2.02
CA VAL A 153 14.87 16.55 -1.63
C VAL A 153 14.78 16.80 -0.12
N ILE A 154 13.83 17.63 0.30
CA ILE A 154 13.56 17.91 1.72
C ILE A 154 12.62 16.83 2.29
N ASP A 155 13.14 15.99 3.19
CA ASP A 155 12.46 14.81 3.75
C ASP A 155 11.46 15.10 4.88
N ARG A 156 11.58 16.26 5.56
CA ARG A 156 10.84 16.59 6.79
C ARG A 156 10.33 18.03 6.81
N LEU A 157 9.23 18.28 6.11
CA LEU A 157 8.60 19.60 6.04
C LEU A 157 7.20 19.60 6.66
N LEU A 158 7.02 20.39 7.71
CA LEU A 158 5.73 20.67 8.33
C LEU A 158 5.31 22.13 8.05
N VAL A 159 4.16 22.29 7.41
CA VAL A 159 3.46 23.56 7.26
C VAL A 159 2.41 23.66 8.35
N LEU A 160 2.68 24.48 9.37
CA LEU A 160 1.75 24.68 10.48
C LEU A 160 0.97 25.98 10.26
N HIS A 161 -0.35 25.90 10.09
CA HIS A 161 -1.19 27.06 9.83
C HIS A 161 -2.10 27.42 11.01
N SER A 162 -2.49 28.70 11.07
CA SER A 162 -3.39 29.24 12.09
C SER A 162 -4.88 29.21 11.72
N GLY A 163 -5.20 28.58 10.60
CA GLY A 163 -6.57 28.39 10.13
C GLY A 163 -7.33 27.36 10.96
N ASN A 164 -8.62 27.22 10.70
CA ASN A 164 -9.44 26.19 11.35
C ASN A 164 -9.03 24.80 10.84
N ALA A 165 -9.35 23.76 11.60
CA ALA A 165 -9.16 22.37 11.19
C ALA A 165 -10.47 21.81 10.63
N GLN A 166 -10.55 21.52 9.33
CA GLN A 166 -11.78 20.98 8.73
C GLN A 166 -12.18 19.62 9.34
N GLU A 167 -11.19 18.77 9.63
CA GLU A 167 -11.35 17.46 10.26
C GLU A 167 -11.87 17.54 11.71
N SER A 168 -11.63 18.68 12.39
CA SER A 168 -12.08 18.93 13.77
C SER A 168 -13.38 19.75 13.83
N GLY A 169 -14.15 19.77 12.75
CA GLY A 169 -15.45 20.45 12.68
C GLY A 169 -15.38 21.90 12.19
N GLY A 170 -14.26 22.29 11.59
CA GLY A 170 -14.14 23.53 10.83
C GLY A 170 -15.09 23.59 9.62
N PRO A 171 -15.38 24.79 9.09
CA PRO A 171 -16.11 24.96 7.84
C PRO A 171 -15.50 24.14 6.67
N SER A 172 -16.32 23.75 5.69
CA SER A 172 -15.89 23.02 4.46
C SER A 172 -15.05 23.86 3.47
N ASN A 173 -14.57 25.00 3.94
CA ASN A 173 -13.63 25.85 3.24
C ASN A 173 -12.42 26.19 4.13
N SER A 174 -12.20 25.37 5.15
CA SER A 174 -10.98 25.36 5.97
C SER A 174 -10.08 24.27 5.41
N ILE A 175 -8.79 24.36 5.66
CA ILE A 175 -7.86 23.34 5.18
C ILE A 175 -8.06 22.05 5.98
N TRP A 176 -8.09 20.90 5.31
CA TRP A 176 -8.01 19.59 5.95
C TRP A 176 -6.53 19.22 6.15
N SER A 177 -6.13 18.85 7.37
CA SER A 177 -4.73 18.45 7.63
C SER A 177 -4.36 17.17 6.85
N HIS A 178 -3.24 17.17 6.13
CA HIS A 178 -2.83 16.03 5.31
C HIS A 178 -1.32 16.01 5.01
N PHE A 179 -0.81 14.83 4.69
CA PHE A 179 0.40 14.61 3.89
C PHE A 179 0.06 14.50 2.40
N SER A 180 0.86 15.14 1.54
CA SER A 180 0.70 15.00 0.09
C SER A 180 2.01 15.22 -0.67
N ASN A 181 2.08 14.64 -1.87
CA ASN A 181 3.09 14.92 -2.87
C ASN A 181 2.67 16.12 -3.73
N LEU A 182 3.61 17.01 -4.01
CA LEU A 182 3.42 18.13 -4.94
C LEU A 182 3.52 17.62 -6.37
N MET A 183 2.45 17.81 -7.15
CA MET A 183 2.45 17.48 -8.58
C MET A 183 3.57 18.21 -9.35
N ASN A 184 3.90 19.42 -8.93
CA ASN A 184 5.06 20.16 -9.43
C ASN A 184 5.98 20.45 -8.23
N PRO A 185 7.13 19.77 -8.12
CA PRO A 185 8.06 20.03 -7.04
C PRO A 185 8.54 21.49 -7.00
N VAL A 186 8.76 22.00 -5.80
CA VAL A 186 9.15 23.41 -5.57
C VAL A 186 10.66 23.49 -5.38
N SER A 187 11.35 24.16 -6.31
CA SER A 187 12.79 24.36 -6.22
C SER A 187 13.16 25.54 -5.31
N VAL A 188 13.88 25.27 -4.22
CA VAL A 188 14.45 26.29 -3.32
C VAL A 188 15.97 26.27 -3.46
N GLY A 189 16.48 27.05 -4.42
CA GLY A 189 17.91 27.08 -4.73
C GLY A 189 18.39 25.80 -5.39
N GLN A 190 19.12 24.96 -4.66
CA GLN A 190 19.59 23.64 -5.12
C GLN A 190 18.76 22.47 -4.57
N TRP A 191 17.81 22.78 -3.68
CA TRP A 191 16.96 21.82 -3.00
C TRP A 191 15.59 21.76 -3.66
N GLU A 192 14.90 20.64 -3.46
CA GLU A 192 13.56 20.41 -3.99
C GLU A 192 12.61 20.00 -2.86
N ILE A 193 11.40 20.54 -2.88
CA ILE A 193 10.31 20.09 -2.02
C ILE A 193 9.36 19.30 -2.92
N GLN A 194 9.31 17.99 -2.71
CA GLN A 194 8.44 17.08 -3.47
C GLN A 194 7.20 16.68 -2.68
N HIS A 195 7.25 16.74 -1.35
CA HIS A 195 6.14 16.40 -0.48
C HIS A 195 6.14 17.29 0.75
N TYR A 196 4.99 17.35 1.43
CA TYR A 196 4.82 18.15 2.64
C TYR A 196 3.75 17.55 3.52
N THR A 197 3.74 17.98 4.78
CA THR A 197 2.63 17.81 5.71
C THR A 197 2.10 19.19 6.03
N ILE A 198 0.79 19.37 5.96
CA ILE A 198 0.11 20.56 6.44
C ILE A 198 -0.82 20.19 7.60
N SER A 199 -0.80 20.98 8.67
CA SER A 199 -1.68 20.78 9.81
C SER A 199 -2.12 22.12 10.38
N SER A 200 -3.35 22.18 10.88
CA SER A 200 -3.79 23.31 11.71
C SER A 200 -3.23 23.17 13.11
N MET A 201 -2.94 24.30 13.77
CA MET A 201 -2.68 24.32 15.21
C MET A 201 -3.89 23.86 16.05
N GLU A 202 -5.10 23.90 15.49
CA GLU A 202 -6.33 23.47 16.16
C GLU A 202 -6.60 21.96 16.05
N SER A 203 -5.87 21.24 15.18
CA SER A 203 -6.04 19.78 14.98
C SER A 203 -5.55 18.96 16.18
N GLY A 204 -4.62 19.52 16.96
CA GLY A 204 -3.96 18.84 18.07
C GLY A 204 -2.72 18.05 17.65
N LEU A 205 -2.02 17.52 18.65
CA LEU A 205 -0.77 16.76 18.47
C LEU A 205 -0.98 15.49 17.66
N GLY A 206 -2.09 14.78 17.88
CA GLY A 206 -2.35 13.48 17.27
C GLY A 206 -2.42 13.54 15.75
N THR A 207 -3.23 14.44 15.20
CA THR A 207 -3.30 14.69 13.75
C THR A 207 -1.96 15.13 13.20
N LEU A 208 -1.29 16.10 13.85
CA LEU A 208 0.02 16.57 13.40
C LEU A 208 1.04 15.42 13.30
N VAL A 209 1.12 14.56 14.30
CA VAL A 209 2.05 13.44 14.31
C VAL A 209 1.63 12.35 13.32
N HIS A 210 0.34 12.04 13.20
CA HIS A 210 -0.20 11.13 12.19
C HIS A 210 0.28 11.52 10.79
N GLU A 211 0.08 12.78 10.40
CA GLU A 211 0.49 13.26 9.08
C GLU A 211 2.02 13.28 8.90
N MET A 212 2.78 13.56 9.97
CA MET A 212 4.24 13.50 9.92
C MET A 212 4.77 12.07 9.80
N LEU A 213 4.04 11.06 10.29
CA LEU A 213 4.43 9.66 10.14
C LEU A 213 4.26 9.15 8.70
N HIS A 214 3.37 9.74 7.91
CA HIS A 214 3.32 9.47 6.47
C HIS A 214 4.63 9.86 5.77
N GLN A 215 5.29 10.96 6.17
CA GLN A 215 6.64 11.30 5.66
C GLN A 215 7.72 10.27 6.04
N MET A 216 7.44 9.40 7.00
CA MET A 216 8.30 8.27 7.39
C MET A 216 7.87 6.95 6.72
N GLY A 217 6.87 6.97 5.85
CA GLY A 217 6.36 5.81 5.12
C GLY A 217 5.17 5.10 5.78
N ALA A 218 4.60 5.63 6.86
CA ALA A 218 3.41 5.03 7.47
C ALA A 218 2.21 5.03 6.52
N TYR A 219 1.35 4.02 6.64
CA TYR A 219 0.11 3.92 5.89
C TYR A 219 -1.10 4.17 6.78
N ASP A 220 -2.18 4.69 6.22
CA ASP A 220 -3.49 4.71 6.85
C ASP A 220 -3.98 3.29 7.08
N LEU A 221 -4.35 3.00 8.33
CA LEU A 221 -4.77 1.67 8.76
C LEU A 221 -6.27 1.58 9.04
N TYR A 222 -7.05 2.58 8.62
CA TYR A 222 -8.51 2.62 8.59
C TYR A 222 -9.03 2.59 7.15
N ASP A 223 -10.35 2.48 7.00
CA ASP A 223 -11.02 2.56 5.69
C ASP A 223 -10.92 3.99 5.12
N VAL A 224 -9.93 4.21 4.25
CA VAL A 224 -9.75 5.44 3.47
C VAL A 224 -10.67 5.42 2.25
N HIS A 225 -11.34 6.54 2.00
CA HIS A 225 -12.41 6.77 1.02
C HIS A 225 -12.23 6.08 -0.35
N SER A 226 -12.55 4.78 -0.43
CA SER A 226 -12.53 3.98 -1.65
C SER A 226 -13.97 3.64 -2.07
N ASP A 227 -14.20 3.61 -3.39
CA ASP A 227 -15.52 3.24 -3.93
C ASP A 227 -15.84 1.74 -3.69
N LEU A 228 -14.80 0.90 -3.55
CA LEU A 228 -14.91 -0.54 -3.29
C LEU A 228 -13.77 -1.08 -2.41
N PRO A 229 -14.07 -1.94 -1.41
CA PRO A 229 -15.40 -2.31 -0.92
C PRO A 229 -16.07 -1.21 -0.10
N SER A 230 -17.39 -1.08 -0.17
CA SER A 230 -18.15 -0.05 0.58
C SER A 230 -18.33 -0.35 2.08
N SER A 231 -17.53 -1.23 2.67
CA SER A 231 -17.73 -1.73 4.04
C SER A 231 -16.89 -0.93 5.02
N THR A 232 -17.54 -0.03 5.75
CA THR A 232 -16.92 0.74 6.82
C THR A 232 -16.44 -0.19 7.93
N TRP A 233 -15.16 -0.09 8.29
CA TRP A 233 -14.56 -0.74 9.46
C TRP A 233 -13.54 0.16 10.13
N ASN A 234 -13.20 -0.13 11.38
CA ASN A 234 -12.38 0.78 12.20
C ASN A 234 -10.88 0.54 12.05
N GLY A 235 -10.44 -0.39 11.18
CA GLY A 235 -9.03 -0.66 11.02
C GLY A 235 -8.40 -1.20 12.31
N LEU A 236 -7.32 -0.55 12.75
CA LEU A 236 -6.73 -0.78 14.08
C LEU A 236 -7.38 0.04 15.21
N GLY A 237 -8.32 0.93 14.89
CA GLY A 237 -9.06 1.72 15.87
C GLY A 237 -8.17 2.61 16.74
N ASP A 238 -8.57 2.76 18.01
CA ASP A 238 -7.93 3.62 18.99
C ASP A 238 -6.57 3.07 19.45
N TRP A 239 -6.16 1.91 18.96
CA TRP A 239 -4.90 1.25 19.29
C TRP A 239 -3.70 1.72 18.46
N ASP A 240 -3.90 2.31 17.28
CA ASP A 240 -2.81 2.78 16.42
C ASP A 240 -3.02 4.25 16.03
N ILE A 241 -1.95 5.05 16.05
CA ILE A 241 -1.99 6.43 15.59
C ILE A 241 -2.39 6.56 14.12
N MET A 242 -2.07 5.57 13.28
CA MET A 242 -2.46 5.56 11.87
C MET A 242 -3.90 5.06 11.64
N ALA A 243 -4.68 4.90 12.72
CA ALA A 243 -6.11 4.68 12.71
C ALA A 243 -6.79 5.77 13.58
N SER A 244 -7.88 5.46 14.30
CA SER A 244 -8.54 6.46 15.15
C SER A 244 -7.76 6.83 16.41
N GLY A 245 -6.66 6.14 16.71
CA GLY A 245 -5.81 6.41 17.85
C GLY A 245 -5.12 7.78 17.83
N ASN A 246 -5.10 8.49 16.70
CA ASN A 246 -4.67 9.90 16.66
C ASN A 246 -5.63 10.83 17.43
N TRP A 247 -6.90 10.46 17.60
CA TRP A 247 -7.91 11.26 18.32
C TRP A 247 -7.91 11.04 19.84
N ASN A 248 -7.11 10.11 20.35
CA ASN A 248 -7.05 9.79 21.78
C ASN A 248 -6.65 11.00 22.63
N GLY A 249 -7.23 11.08 23.84
CA GLY A 249 -6.97 12.19 24.75
C GLY A 249 -7.36 13.57 24.20
N ASN A 250 -8.39 13.64 23.34
CA ASN A 250 -8.77 14.84 22.58
C ASN A 250 -7.62 15.34 21.68
N SER A 251 -7.04 14.42 20.91
CA SER A 251 -5.92 14.68 19.99
C SER A 251 -4.63 15.17 20.66
N MET A 252 -4.50 15.04 21.98
CA MET A 252 -3.30 15.47 22.71
C MET A 252 -2.53 14.31 23.34
N SER A 253 -3.09 13.11 23.36
CA SER A 253 -2.40 11.89 23.77
C SER A 253 -2.66 10.78 22.76
N PRO A 254 -2.19 10.94 21.50
CA PRO A 254 -2.39 9.94 20.47
C PRO A 254 -1.78 8.60 20.89
N ALA A 255 -2.34 7.49 20.41
CA ALA A 255 -1.78 6.16 20.62
C ALA A 255 -0.31 6.10 20.14
N MET A 256 0.51 5.26 20.79
CA MET A 256 1.73 4.80 20.14
C MET A 256 1.40 3.99 18.88
N PRO A 257 2.31 3.91 17.89
CA PRO A 257 2.11 3.06 16.73
C PRO A 257 1.87 1.60 17.15
N GLY A 258 1.03 0.88 16.42
CA GLY A 258 1.01 -0.58 16.42
C GLY A 258 2.31 -1.16 15.88
N ALA A 259 2.45 -2.47 15.94
CA ALA A 259 3.65 -3.14 15.46
C ALA A 259 3.86 -2.95 13.96
N ALA A 260 2.80 -3.10 13.17
CA ALA A 260 2.88 -2.95 11.72
C ALA A 260 3.36 -1.53 11.33
N THR A 261 2.75 -0.49 11.91
CA THR A 261 3.18 0.90 11.71
C THR A 261 4.62 1.11 12.16
N LEU A 262 5.00 0.62 13.34
CA LEU A 262 6.38 0.77 13.85
C LEU A 262 7.40 0.14 12.89
N ILE A 263 7.11 -1.04 12.33
CA ILE A 263 7.96 -1.69 11.34
C ILE A 263 8.07 -0.84 10.07
N THR A 264 6.94 -0.34 9.57
CA THR A 264 6.90 0.44 8.32
C THR A 264 7.71 1.73 8.42
N VAL A 265 7.61 2.45 9.53
CA VAL A 265 8.38 3.70 9.72
C VAL A 265 9.84 3.45 10.09
N GLY A 266 10.33 2.20 10.07
CA GLY A 266 11.72 1.88 10.41
C GLY A 266 12.04 2.00 11.91
N GLY A 267 11.04 1.84 12.77
CA GLY A 267 11.20 1.87 14.22
C GLY A 267 12.08 0.73 14.77
N LEU A 268 12.57 0.91 15.99
CA LEU A 268 13.50 -0.02 16.63
C LEU A 268 12.81 -0.91 17.69
N GLY A 269 13.52 -1.96 18.12
CA GLY A 269 13.05 -2.90 19.15
C GLY A 269 12.23 -4.07 18.59
N ILE A 270 12.34 -4.37 17.30
CA ILE A 270 11.69 -5.52 16.66
C ILE A 270 12.60 -6.74 16.77
N ILE A 271 12.10 -7.83 17.32
CA ILE A 271 12.80 -9.13 17.31
C ILE A 271 12.02 -10.14 16.48
N GLU A 272 12.74 -10.89 15.66
CA GLU A 272 12.18 -12.03 14.95
C GLU A 272 12.25 -13.27 15.85
N ILE A 273 11.14 -13.97 16.01
CA ILE A 273 11.04 -15.14 16.88
C ILE A 273 11.37 -16.40 16.10
N GLU A 274 12.40 -17.14 16.56
CA GLU A 274 12.72 -18.44 16.00
C GLU A 274 11.65 -19.47 16.37
N THR A 275 10.81 -19.84 15.40
CA THR A 275 9.68 -20.76 15.61
C THR A 275 10.08 -22.23 15.84
N SER A 276 11.37 -22.58 15.67
CA SER A 276 11.92 -23.92 15.95
C SER A 276 12.30 -24.16 17.41
N THR A 277 12.31 -23.13 18.27
CA THR A 277 12.77 -23.25 19.65
C THR A 277 11.80 -22.62 20.64
N THR A 278 11.50 -23.34 21.72
CA THR A 278 10.74 -22.80 22.84
C THR A 278 11.59 -21.79 23.63
N GLN A 279 11.07 -20.59 23.85
CA GLN A 279 11.79 -19.48 24.49
C GLN A 279 10.87 -18.55 25.28
N ASP A 280 11.46 -17.79 26.20
CA ASP A 280 10.77 -16.70 26.88
C ASP A 280 10.99 -15.40 26.11
N ILE A 281 9.94 -14.60 25.99
CA ILE A 281 9.95 -13.29 25.33
C ILE A 281 9.63 -12.25 26.39
N GLN A 282 10.46 -11.22 26.50
CA GLN A 282 10.16 -10.05 27.32
C GLN A 282 9.77 -8.92 26.38
N LEU A 283 8.59 -8.36 26.56
CA LEU A 283 8.11 -7.18 25.83
C LEU A 283 8.08 -5.99 26.78
N TYR A 284 8.63 -4.87 26.32
CA TYR A 284 8.59 -3.60 27.03
C TYR A 284 7.46 -2.74 26.44
N PRO A 285 6.79 -1.90 27.26
CA PRO A 285 5.71 -1.05 26.78
C PRO A 285 6.07 -0.23 25.54
N MET A 286 5.13 -0.07 24.62
CA MET A 286 5.34 0.74 23.41
C MET A 286 5.71 2.19 23.71
N SER A 287 5.18 2.77 24.79
CA SER A 287 5.51 4.12 25.28
C SER A 287 6.82 4.20 26.09
N SER A 288 7.55 3.10 26.27
CA SER A 288 8.81 3.08 27.01
C SER A 288 9.95 3.72 26.21
N LYS A 289 10.80 4.50 26.86
CA LYS A 289 12.03 5.08 26.28
C LYS A 289 13.26 4.18 26.40
N ASN A 290 13.04 2.87 26.48
CA ASN A 290 14.10 1.88 26.46
C ASN A 290 14.03 1.12 25.13
N ASN A 291 15.14 1.06 24.41
CA ASN A 291 15.26 0.35 23.13
C ASN A 291 15.35 -1.18 23.29
N ASN A 292 14.60 -1.73 24.24
CA ASN A 292 14.50 -3.16 24.42
C ASN A 292 13.48 -3.72 23.41
N THR A 293 13.18 -5.01 23.50
CA THR A 293 12.16 -5.65 22.67
C THR A 293 10.80 -4.99 22.88
N ARG A 294 10.26 -4.41 21.81
CA ARG A 294 8.95 -3.74 21.75
C ARG A 294 7.95 -4.52 20.89
N VAL A 295 8.45 -5.14 19.82
CA VAL A 295 7.66 -5.99 18.92
C VAL A 295 8.29 -7.38 18.85
N ALA A 296 7.50 -8.42 19.08
CA ALA A 296 7.84 -9.77 18.65
C ALA A 296 7.19 -10.05 17.29
N TYR A 297 8.01 -10.32 16.28
CA TYR A 297 7.62 -10.65 14.92
C TYR A 297 7.70 -12.17 14.73
N ILE A 298 6.57 -12.80 14.40
CA ILE A 298 6.48 -14.25 14.21
C ILE A 298 5.95 -14.54 12.81
N GLU A 299 6.82 -14.94 11.88
CA GLU A 299 6.40 -15.36 10.54
C GLU A 299 5.46 -16.57 10.61
N THR A 300 4.31 -16.47 9.94
CA THR A 300 3.32 -17.56 9.85
C THR A 300 3.35 -18.21 8.48
N ALA A 301 3.46 -17.41 7.41
CA ALA A 301 3.58 -17.82 6.02
C ALA A 301 4.35 -16.75 5.22
N PRO A 302 4.72 -17.00 3.94
CA PRO A 302 5.41 -15.98 3.14
C PRO A 302 4.62 -14.67 3.11
N GLU A 303 5.28 -13.57 3.50
CA GLU A 303 4.70 -12.22 3.62
C GLU A 303 3.56 -12.09 4.65
N GLU A 304 3.41 -13.07 5.56
CA GLU A 304 2.41 -13.07 6.63
C GLU A 304 3.07 -13.27 8.01
N ALA A 305 2.60 -12.54 9.02
CA ALA A 305 3.14 -12.63 10.36
C ALA A 305 2.12 -12.31 11.46
N VAL A 306 2.37 -12.86 12.65
CA VAL A 306 1.76 -12.38 13.89
C VAL A 306 2.74 -11.41 14.54
N LEU A 307 2.25 -10.24 14.91
CA LEU A 307 3.02 -9.23 15.62
C LEU A 307 2.44 -9.06 17.03
N VAL A 308 3.31 -8.99 18.03
CA VAL A 308 2.89 -8.91 19.44
C VAL A 308 3.54 -7.70 20.10
N THR A 309 2.72 -6.85 20.72
CA THR A 309 3.15 -5.66 21.46
C THR A 309 2.60 -5.66 22.88
N TYR A 310 3.28 -4.95 23.77
CA TYR A 310 2.78 -4.67 25.12
C TYR A 310 2.34 -3.21 25.21
N ARG A 311 1.06 -2.99 25.55
CA ARG A 311 0.44 -1.68 25.77
C ARG A 311 0.15 -1.48 27.25
N ALA A 312 0.66 -0.39 27.82
CA ALA A 312 0.60 -0.12 29.26
C ALA A 312 0.10 1.30 29.52
N ASP A 313 -0.47 1.52 30.72
CA ASP A 313 -0.97 2.82 31.19
C ASP A 313 0.17 3.79 31.55
N ILE A 314 0.96 4.15 30.55
CA ILE A 314 2.09 5.09 30.66
C ILE A 314 2.24 5.89 29.36
N GLY A 315 2.84 7.07 29.47
CA GLY A 315 3.19 7.89 28.31
C GLY A 315 1.98 8.22 27.45
N PHE A 316 2.15 8.15 26.13
CA PHE A 316 1.08 8.43 25.18
C PHE A 316 -0.03 7.37 25.15
N ASP A 317 0.29 6.14 25.56
CA ASP A 317 -0.68 5.04 25.64
C ASP A 317 -1.63 5.11 26.85
N SER A 318 -1.53 6.10 27.73
CA SER A 318 -2.41 6.19 28.93
C SER A 318 -3.89 6.41 28.60
N GLU A 319 -4.20 6.85 27.38
CA GLU A 319 -5.58 7.10 26.90
C GLU A 319 -6.12 5.98 25.99
N LEU A 320 -5.46 4.81 25.97
CA LEU A 320 -5.95 3.65 25.22
C LEU A 320 -7.25 3.07 25.81
N PRO A 321 -8.04 2.33 25.00
CA PRO A 321 -9.25 1.65 25.48
C PRO A 321 -8.99 0.63 26.60
N GLY A 322 -7.77 0.07 26.66
CA GLY A 322 -7.33 -0.86 27.70
C GLY A 322 -5.82 -1.10 27.66
N PHE A 323 -5.36 -2.03 28.47
CA PHE A 323 -3.93 -2.33 28.64
C PHE A 323 -3.69 -3.84 28.66
N GLY A 324 -2.58 -4.27 28.09
CA GLY A 324 -2.22 -5.68 27.98
C GLY A 324 -1.46 -5.98 26.70
N ILE A 325 -1.54 -7.23 26.25
CA ILE A 325 -0.88 -7.66 25.02
C ILE A 325 -1.83 -7.48 23.84
N ILE A 326 -1.39 -6.71 22.85
CA ILE A 326 -2.08 -6.59 21.56
C ILE A 326 -1.40 -7.52 20.57
N VAL A 327 -2.24 -8.26 19.83
CA VAL A 327 -1.80 -9.19 18.79
C VAL A 327 -2.36 -8.70 17.46
N GLU A 328 -1.47 -8.35 16.55
CA GLU A 328 -1.79 -7.98 15.18
C GLU A 328 -1.51 -9.16 14.24
N TYR A 329 -2.34 -9.33 13.22
CA TYR A 329 -2.10 -10.22 12.09
C TYR A 329 -1.80 -9.39 10.85
N LEU A 330 -0.59 -9.52 10.32
CA LEU A 330 -0.07 -8.83 9.13
C LEU A 330 -0.07 -9.77 7.93
N ASP A 331 -0.59 -9.33 6.79
CA ASP A 331 -0.54 -10.01 5.50
C ASP A 331 -0.18 -8.99 4.40
N LYS A 332 1.12 -8.90 4.08
CA LYS A 332 1.64 -7.95 3.08
C LYS A 332 1.25 -8.29 1.65
N ASN A 333 0.58 -9.42 1.43
CA ASN A 333 0.02 -9.77 0.13
C ASN A 333 -1.38 -9.17 -0.10
N ASN A 334 -1.87 -8.33 0.83
CA ASN A 334 -3.13 -7.62 0.74
C ASN A 334 -2.89 -6.10 0.72
N GLY A 335 -3.87 -5.35 0.22
CA GLY A 335 -3.84 -3.89 0.21
C GLY A 335 -2.96 -3.30 -0.91
N ASN A 336 -3.04 -1.97 -1.07
CA ASN A 336 -2.21 -1.22 -1.99
C ASN A 336 -1.36 -0.19 -1.22
N VAL A 337 -0.04 -0.40 -1.22
CA VAL A 337 0.92 0.48 -0.54
C VAL A 337 1.13 1.78 -1.30
N ASP A 338 1.07 1.75 -2.64
CA ASP A 338 1.39 2.91 -3.48
C ASP A 338 0.29 3.98 -3.38
N GLU A 339 -0.94 3.56 -3.12
CA GLU A 339 -2.11 4.43 -2.95
C GLU A 339 -2.48 4.67 -1.49
N ASN A 340 -1.71 4.12 -0.54
CA ASN A 340 -2.00 4.23 0.89
C ASN A 340 -3.41 3.69 1.25
N THR A 341 -3.88 2.64 0.55
CA THR A 341 -5.19 2.00 0.79
C THR A 341 -5.04 0.58 1.31
N VAL A 342 -3.98 0.32 2.08
CA VAL A 342 -3.57 -1.02 2.51
C VAL A 342 -4.64 -1.75 3.33
N ASN A 343 -5.46 -1.01 4.07
CA ASN A 343 -6.46 -1.54 4.99
C ASN A 343 -7.91 -1.24 4.56
N LYS A 344 -8.17 -1.02 3.26
CA LYS A 344 -9.53 -0.72 2.80
C LYS A 344 -10.53 -1.87 2.93
N ASP A 345 -10.10 -3.12 2.74
CA ASP A 345 -10.98 -4.30 2.79
C ASP A 345 -10.90 -5.03 4.15
N PRO A 346 -11.96 -5.04 4.98
CA PRO A 346 -11.98 -5.77 6.24
C PRO A 346 -11.88 -7.30 6.10
N ASN A 347 -12.19 -7.86 4.92
CA ASN A 347 -12.06 -9.30 4.67
C ASN A 347 -10.63 -9.68 4.31
N ASN A 348 -9.91 -8.78 3.64
CA ASN A 348 -8.51 -8.94 3.22
C ASN A 348 -7.65 -7.76 3.70
N PRO A 349 -7.56 -7.51 5.01
CA PRO A 349 -6.78 -6.37 5.50
C PRO A 349 -5.29 -6.67 5.38
N TRP A 350 -4.48 -5.63 5.17
CA TRP A 350 -3.04 -5.71 5.31
C TRP A 350 -2.65 -5.98 6.77
N VAL A 351 -3.33 -5.35 7.73
CA VAL A 351 -3.16 -5.63 9.15
C VAL A 351 -4.47 -5.53 9.92
N LYS A 352 -4.68 -6.40 10.91
CA LYS A 352 -5.80 -6.31 11.85
C LYS A 352 -5.40 -6.73 13.26
N ILE A 353 -6.10 -6.24 14.28
CA ILE A 353 -5.99 -6.78 15.64
C ILE A 353 -6.80 -8.07 15.76
N LEU A 354 -6.20 -9.06 16.41
CA LEU A 354 -6.88 -10.27 16.86
C LEU A 354 -7.41 -10.01 18.27
N GLU A 355 -8.64 -9.50 18.38
CA GLU A 355 -9.25 -9.11 19.67
C GLU A 355 -9.40 -10.33 20.60
N ALA A 356 -8.85 -10.23 21.82
CA ALA A 356 -8.76 -11.36 22.75
C ALA A 356 -10.11 -11.95 23.15
N ASP A 357 -11.17 -11.13 23.18
CA ASP A 357 -12.54 -11.58 23.46
C ASP A 357 -13.24 -12.25 22.25
N GLY A 358 -12.64 -12.16 21.06
CA GLY A 358 -13.06 -12.80 19.82
C GLY A 358 -14.36 -12.25 19.22
N ASP A 359 -14.80 -11.06 19.61
CA ASP A 359 -16.07 -10.51 19.17
C ASP A 359 -16.02 -9.82 17.78
N GLN A 360 -14.80 -9.56 17.28
CA GLN A 360 -14.52 -8.95 15.99
C GLN A 360 -15.09 -7.53 15.87
N ALA A 361 -15.12 -6.75 16.96
CA ALA A 361 -15.76 -5.44 17.02
C ALA A 361 -15.16 -4.44 16.02
N LEU A 362 -13.83 -4.35 15.90
CA LEU A 362 -13.15 -3.47 14.95
C LEU A 362 -13.52 -3.78 13.49
N VAL A 363 -13.43 -5.06 13.10
CA VAL A 363 -13.76 -5.55 11.75
C VAL A 363 -15.26 -5.40 11.44
N ARG A 364 -16.11 -5.52 12.45
CA ARG A 364 -17.58 -5.38 12.32
C ARG A 364 -18.08 -3.96 12.54
N ASN A 365 -17.18 -3.00 12.71
CA ASN A 365 -17.49 -1.61 12.99
C ASN A 365 -18.48 -1.43 14.17
N ARG A 366 -18.24 -2.13 15.29
CA ARG A 366 -19.09 -2.07 16.49
C ARG A 366 -18.58 -1.06 17.51
N ASP A 367 -17.27 -0.93 17.62
CA ASP A 367 -16.57 0.09 18.39
C ASP A 367 -15.17 0.31 17.80
N THR A 368 -14.47 1.33 18.30
CA THR A 368 -13.11 1.71 17.91
C THR A 368 -12.04 1.02 18.77
N GLY A 369 -12.41 0.02 19.58
CA GLY A 369 -11.52 -0.66 20.51
C GLY A 369 -12.10 -0.70 21.92
N SER A 370 -11.74 -1.76 22.65
CA SER A 370 -12.27 -2.04 23.98
C SER A 370 -11.22 -2.66 24.91
N PRO A 371 -11.39 -2.58 26.25
CA PRO A 371 -10.50 -3.31 27.16
C PRO A 371 -10.46 -4.82 26.93
N GLY A 372 -11.48 -5.40 26.27
CA GLY A 372 -11.58 -6.83 25.95
C GLY A 372 -10.64 -7.28 24.84
N ASP A 373 -10.09 -6.34 24.05
CA ASP A 373 -9.25 -6.65 22.89
C ASP A 373 -7.86 -7.13 23.31
N ALA A 374 -7.38 -6.68 24.48
CA ALA A 374 -6.03 -6.93 24.98
C ALA A 374 -5.95 -8.23 25.79
N PHE A 375 -5.03 -9.12 25.40
CA PHE A 375 -4.73 -10.35 26.13
C PHE A 375 -4.09 -10.04 27.49
N GLN A 376 -4.55 -10.74 28.52
CA GLN A 376 -4.17 -10.58 29.92
C GLN A 376 -3.29 -11.74 30.41
N SER A 377 -2.74 -11.60 31.62
CA SER A 377 -1.96 -12.68 32.26
C SER A 377 -2.80 -13.95 32.40
N GLY A 378 -2.26 -15.07 31.90
CA GLY A 378 -2.94 -16.37 31.84
C GLY A 378 -3.64 -16.66 30.51
N ASP A 379 -3.81 -15.68 29.64
CA ASP A 379 -4.33 -15.91 28.30
C ASP A 379 -3.26 -16.55 27.39
N SER A 380 -3.72 -17.21 26.33
CA SER A 380 -2.83 -17.79 25.32
C SER A 380 -3.43 -17.74 23.93
N PHE A 381 -2.56 -17.74 22.92
CA PHE A 381 -2.90 -17.67 21.51
C PHE A 381 -1.91 -18.47 20.64
N GLY A 382 -2.35 -18.94 19.48
CA GLY A 382 -1.56 -19.78 18.57
C GLY A 382 -2.32 -21.05 18.16
N HIS A 383 -1.77 -22.24 18.36
CA HIS A 383 -2.48 -23.51 18.11
C HIS A 383 -3.53 -23.86 19.18
N GLU A 384 -3.35 -23.32 20.38
CA GLU A 384 -4.23 -23.42 21.55
C GLU A 384 -4.58 -22.02 22.08
N GLY A 385 -5.61 -21.94 22.93
CA GLY A 385 -6.18 -20.65 23.33
C GLY A 385 -6.93 -19.98 22.18
N PHE A 386 -6.65 -18.69 21.93
CA PHE A 386 -7.12 -18.01 20.73
C PHE A 386 -6.40 -18.56 19.50
N LYS A 387 -7.15 -19.26 18.65
CA LYS A 387 -6.56 -19.99 17.52
C LYS A 387 -6.20 -19.06 16.37
N ILE A 388 -4.94 -19.08 15.98
CA ILE A 388 -4.44 -18.28 14.86
C ILE A 388 -4.21 -19.18 13.65
N ARG A 389 -4.80 -18.78 12.51
CA ARG A 389 -4.58 -19.41 11.21
C ARG A 389 -4.02 -18.40 10.24
N ASP A 390 -3.12 -18.87 9.38
CA ASP A 390 -2.67 -18.06 8.27
C ASP A 390 -3.73 -17.94 7.17
N ASN A 391 -3.51 -17.05 6.20
CA ASN A 391 -4.43 -16.86 5.08
C ASN A 391 -4.38 -18.01 4.06
N ARG A 392 -3.64 -19.08 4.37
CA ARG A 392 -3.65 -20.37 3.67
C ARG A 392 -4.44 -21.41 4.47
N GLY A 393 -5.05 -21.03 5.58
CA GLY A 393 -5.90 -21.85 6.43
C GLY A 393 -5.15 -22.79 7.36
N ARG A 394 -3.83 -22.67 7.49
CA ARG A 394 -3.02 -23.51 8.37
C ARG A 394 -3.04 -22.96 9.78
N LEU A 395 -3.29 -23.83 10.75
CA LEU A 395 -3.12 -23.49 12.16
C LEU A 395 -1.62 -23.35 12.45
N VAL A 396 -1.22 -22.24 13.08
CA VAL A 396 0.20 -22.03 13.40
C VAL A 396 0.73 -23.16 14.31
N PRO A 397 1.99 -23.59 14.18
CA PRO A 397 2.55 -24.74 14.91
C PRO A 397 3.07 -24.41 16.33
N TRP A 398 2.72 -23.24 16.85
CA TRP A 398 3.24 -22.71 18.11
C TRP A 398 2.12 -22.11 18.95
N GLN A 399 2.41 -21.88 20.23
CA GLN A 399 1.54 -21.21 21.19
C GLN A 399 2.37 -20.19 21.98
N ILE A 400 1.75 -19.05 22.27
CA ILE A 400 2.25 -18.05 23.21
C ILE A 400 1.30 -18.00 24.41
N GLU A 401 1.86 -18.07 25.62
CA GLU A 401 1.13 -17.86 26.87
C GLU A 401 1.65 -16.60 27.56
N VAL A 402 0.75 -15.71 27.97
CA VAL A 402 1.08 -14.50 28.72
C VAL A 402 1.35 -14.89 30.19
N GLN A 403 2.62 -14.97 30.59
CA GLN A 403 3.01 -15.43 31.92
C GLN A 403 2.76 -14.35 32.98
N SER A 404 3.15 -13.11 32.70
CA SER A 404 2.95 -11.98 33.59
C SER A 404 2.93 -10.66 32.81
N ILE A 405 2.17 -9.70 33.32
CA ILE A 405 2.17 -8.30 32.87
C ILE A 405 2.49 -7.44 34.08
N GLU A 406 3.64 -6.79 34.06
CA GLU A 406 4.09 -5.79 35.03
C GLU A 406 4.17 -4.42 34.33
N SER A 407 4.19 -3.32 35.09
CA SER A 407 4.10 -1.96 34.52
C SER A 407 5.19 -1.60 33.51
N ASP A 408 6.36 -2.24 33.60
CA ASP A 408 7.54 -1.96 32.78
C ASP A 408 7.94 -3.12 31.86
N VAL A 409 7.37 -4.31 32.05
CA VAL A 409 7.68 -5.50 31.25
C VAL A 409 6.54 -6.53 31.30
N ALA A 410 6.23 -7.11 30.14
CA ALA A 410 5.42 -8.32 30.04
C ALA A 410 6.31 -9.51 29.67
N THR A 411 6.07 -10.65 30.31
CA THR A 411 6.79 -11.90 30.02
C THR A 411 5.84 -12.88 29.34
N LEU A 412 6.23 -13.36 28.16
CA LEU A 412 5.50 -14.33 27.37
C LEU A 412 6.32 -15.62 27.24
N ARG A 413 5.65 -16.77 27.20
CA ARG A 413 6.27 -18.06 26.91
C ARG A 413 5.90 -18.48 25.50
N PHE A 414 6.86 -18.51 24.59
CA PHE A 414 6.70 -19.11 23.28
C PHE A 414 7.03 -20.60 23.34
N SER A 415 6.09 -21.44 22.89
CA SER A 415 6.25 -22.88 22.80
C SER A 415 5.91 -23.36 21.39
N THR A 416 6.77 -24.19 20.82
CA THR A 416 6.54 -24.82 19.51
C THR A 416 6.26 -26.30 19.69
N LEU A 417 5.38 -26.92 18.89
CA LEU A 417 5.33 -28.39 18.92
C LEU A 417 6.59 -28.93 18.23
N GLU A 418 7.14 -30.02 18.77
CA GLU A 418 8.33 -30.61 18.17
C GLU A 418 7.98 -31.37 16.89
N ASN A 419 8.96 -31.51 15.99
CA ASN A 419 8.92 -32.50 14.89
C ASN A 419 7.76 -32.31 13.87
N TYR A 420 7.68 -31.14 13.23
CA TYR A 420 6.74 -30.85 12.14
C TYR A 420 7.27 -31.19 10.75
N THR A 421 6.33 -31.40 9.82
CA THR A 421 6.65 -31.39 8.38
C THR A 421 7.22 -30.03 8.01
N ASP A 422 8.36 -29.99 7.31
CA ASP A 422 9.18 -28.77 7.24
C ASP A 422 8.40 -27.58 6.67
N ARG A 423 7.53 -27.80 5.67
CA ARG A 423 6.55 -26.79 5.23
C ARG A 423 5.42 -27.45 4.43
N VAL A 424 4.17 -27.11 4.75
CA VAL A 424 3.00 -27.38 3.89
C VAL A 424 2.39 -26.04 3.53
N LEU A 425 2.21 -25.71 2.26
CA LEU A 425 1.55 -24.48 1.79
C LEU A 425 0.40 -24.83 0.87
N THR A 426 -0.81 -24.56 1.34
CA THR A 426 -2.03 -24.50 0.53
C THR A 426 -2.07 -23.19 -0.27
N PRO A 427 -2.94 -23.08 -1.30
CA PRO A 427 -3.25 -21.78 -1.90
C PRO A 427 -3.82 -20.81 -0.85
N ARG A 428 -3.86 -19.52 -1.17
CA ARG A 428 -4.50 -18.53 -0.29
C ARG A 428 -6.02 -18.71 -0.29
N SER A 429 -6.65 -18.30 0.81
CA SER A 429 -8.08 -18.36 1.02
C SER A 429 -8.78 -17.14 0.42
N PRO A 430 -10.00 -17.28 -0.12
CA PRO A 430 -10.61 -18.55 -0.54
C PRO A 430 -9.93 -19.10 -1.80
N ILE A 431 -9.86 -20.43 -1.92
CA ILE A 431 -9.37 -21.08 -3.14
C ILE A 431 -10.41 -20.92 -4.25
N GLN A 432 -10.09 -20.17 -5.30
CA GLN A 432 -10.96 -20.01 -6.47
C GLN A 432 -10.67 -21.05 -7.55
N LEU A 433 -11.67 -21.82 -7.95
CA LEU A 433 -11.56 -22.91 -8.93
C LEU A 433 -12.50 -22.70 -10.12
N ILE A 434 -11.98 -22.84 -11.33
CA ILE A 434 -12.81 -22.96 -12.53
C ILE A 434 -13.22 -24.42 -12.73
N GLU A 435 -14.33 -24.68 -13.44
CA GLU A 435 -14.77 -26.04 -13.76
C GLU A 435 -13.64 -26.88 -14.42
N GLY A 436 -13.37 -28.06 -13.86
CA GLY A 436 -12.28 -28.94 -14.28
C GLY A 436 -10.89 -28.60 -13.72
N GLU A 437 -10.74 -27.52 -12.95
CA GLU A 437 -9.49 -27.15 -12.28
C GLU A 437 -9.26 -27.96 -10.99
N ASN A 438 -7.99 -28.10 -10.61
CA ASN A 438 -7.57 -28.70 -9.36
C ASN A 438 -6.76 -27.68 -8.55
N ALA A 439 -6.97 -27.63 -7.25
CA ALA A 439 -6.05 -26.95 -6.35
C ALA A 439 -5.03 -27.93 -5.76
N TYR A 440 -3.83 -27.41 -5.48
CA TYR A 440 -2.73 -28.19 -4.97
C TYR A 440 -2.10 -27.53 -3.76
N ALA A 441 -1.59 -28.33 -2.83
CA ALA A 441 -0.68 -27.87 -1.78
C ALA A 441 0.77 -28.24 -2.14
N SER A 442 1.69 -27.33 -1.85
CA SER A 442 3.13 -27.59 -1.87
C SER A 442 3.55 -28.16 -0.52
N VAL A 443 4.30 -29.25 -0.53
CA VAL A 443 4.87 -29.87 0.66
C VAL A 443 6.37 -29.94 0.50
N PHE A 444 7.10 -29.24 1.34
CA PHE A 444 8.55 -29.32 1.44
C PHE A 444 8.94 -30.23 2.61
N SER A 445 9.86 -31.16 2.35
CA SER A 445 10.47 -32.00 3.38
C SER A 445 11.98 -32.08 3.17
N LYS A 446 12.77 -31.93 4.24
CA LYS A 446 14.25 -32.05 4.16
C LYS A 446 14.69 -33.48 3.83
N ASN A 447 13.93 -34.48 4.26
CA ASN A 447 14.19 -35.90 4.04
C ASN A 447 12.99 -36.58 3.37
N PRO A 448 13.19 -37.68 2.61
CA PRO A 448 12.07 -38.46 2.11
C PRO A 448 11.16 -38.94 3.25
N CYS A 449 9.85 -38.89 3.06
CA CYS A 449 8.88 -39.34 4.06
C CYS A 449 7.59 -39.89 3.42
N THR A 450 6.86 -40.71 4.17
CA THR A 450 5.47 -41.04 3.86
C THR A 450 4.56 -39.91 4.34
N LEU A 451 4.01 -39.15 3.40
CA LEU A 451 3.07 -38.07 3.65
C LEU A 451 1.67 -38.64 3.87
N LEU A 452 1.05 -38.30 4.99
CA LEU A 452 -0.35 -38.56 5.28
C LEU A 452 -1.18 -37.33 4.89
N VAL A 453 -2.09 -37.51 3.93
CA VAL A 453 -3.06 -36.49 3.51
C VAL A 453 -4.43 -36.93 4.01
N ASN A 454 -4.95 -36.25 5.03
CA ASN A 454 -6.22 -36.58 5.68
C ASN A 454 -7.13 -35.36 5.70
N ILE A 455 -7.62 -34.97 4.52
CA ILE A 455 -8.47 -33.79 4.30
C ILE A 455 -9.85 -34.18 3.76
N SER A 456 -10.84 -33.38 4.09
CA SER A 456 -12.24 -33.52 3.70
C SER A 456 -12.74 -32.23 3.09
N THR A 457 -13.42 -32.33 1.95
CA THR A 457 -13.97 -31.20 1.18
C THR A 457 -15.48 -31.02 1.40
N ASP A 458 -16.14 -32.00 2.01
CA ASP A 458 -17.60 -32.09 2.23
C ASP A 458 -17.97 -32.21 3.72
N LEU A 459 -17.03 -31.89 4.61
CA LEU A 459 -17.16 -32.01 6.08
C LEU A 459 -17.43 -33.44 6.59
N THR A 460 -17.28 -34.47 5.74
CA THR A 460 -17.32 -35.87 6.18
C THR A 460 -15.99 -36.32 6.78
N VAL A 461 -15.95 -37.51 7.38
CA VAL A 461 -14.71 -38.07 7.93
C VAL A 461 -13.75 -38.35 6.76
N PRO A 462 -12.58 -37.69 6.72
CA PRO A 462 -11.65 -37.84 5.62
C PRO A 462 -11.09 -39.27 5.53
N GLN A 463 -10.87 -39.75 4.30
CA GLN A 463 -10.14 -40.99 4.05
C GLN A 463 -8.66 -40.65 3.87
N ALA A 464 -7.85 -41.00 4.88
CA ALA A 464 -6.41 -40.75 4.83
C ALA A 464 -5.75 -41.46 3.63
N THR A 465 -4.98 -40.70 2.86
CA THR A 465 -4.17 -41.19 1.74
C THR A 465 -2.69 -41.08 2.11
N GLU A 466 -1.92 -42.13 1.84
CA GLU A 466 -0.47 -42.14 2.03
C GLU A 466 0.25 -41.93 0.69
N VAL A 467 1.19 -41.00 0.64
CA VAL A 467 1.98 -40.67 -0.55
C VAL A 467 3.46 -40.66 -0.17
N GLU A 468 4.29 -41.40 -0.88
CA GLU A 468 5.75 -41.33 -0.71
C GLU A 468 6.30 -40.08 -1.39
N ILE A 469 6.92 -39.18 -0.62
CA ILE A 469 7.50 -37.94 -1.14
C ILE A 469 9.03 -37.94 -0.98
N PRO A 470 9.79 -37.48 -2.00
CA PRO A 470 11.24 -37.32 -1.89
C PRO A 470 11.60 -36.12 -0.98
N SER A 471 12.90 -35.96 -0.70
CA SER A 471 13.40 -34.69 -0.17
C SER A 471 13.22 -33.57 -1.19
N GLY A 472 12.84 -32.38 -0.73
CA GLY A 472 12.53 -31.23 -1.56
C GLY A 472 11.03 -30.92 -1.56
N GLU A 473 10.60 -30.20 -2.59
CA GLU A 473 9.21 -29.79 -2.78
C GLU A 473 8.42 -30.84 -3.58
N THR A 474 7.23 -31.18 -3.10
CA THR A 474 6.27 -32.07 -3.76
C THR A 474 4.90 -31.41 -3.80
N ILE A 475 4.26 -31.44 -4.96
CA ILE A 475 2.92 -30.87 -5.18
C ILE A 475 1.88 -31.98 -5.04
N ILE A 476 0.89 -31.79 -4.15
CA ILE A 476 -0.20 -32.75 -3.92
C ILE A 476 -1.55 -32.12 -4.23
N PRO A 477 -2.47 -32.82 -4.92
CA PRO A 477 -3.83 -32.31 -5.13
C PRO A 477 -4.59 -32.30 -3.80
N ILE A 478 -5.30 -31.21 -3.52
CA ILE A 478 -6.12 -31.06 -2.30
C ILE A 478 -7.63 -30.99 -2.57
N ILE A 479 -8.00 -30.55 -3.78
CA ILE A 479 -9.40 -30.53 -4.22
C ILE A 479 -9.44 -30.53 -5.76
N ARG A 480 -10.47 -31.15 -6.32
CA ARG A 480 -10.80 -31.09 -7.75
C ARG A 480 -12.21 -30.54 -7.92
N ALA A 481 -12.38 -29.52 -8.75
CA ALA A 481 -13.69 -28.92 -9.00
C ALA A 481 -14.71 -29.95 -9.54
N SER A 482 -14.24 -30.92 -10.34
CA SER A 482 -15.08 -31.98 -10.91
C SER A 482 -15.58 -33.01 -9.89
N GLU A 483 -14.98 -33.07 -8.70
CA GLU A 483 -15.33 -34.04 -7.65
C GLU A 483 -16.30 -33.45 -6.62
N THR A 484 -16.61 -32.15 -6.70
CA THR A 484 -17.56 -31.46 -5.81
C THR A 484 -18.83 -31.08 -6.57
N SER A 485 -20.00 -31.30 -5.95
CA SER A 485 -21.28 -30.83 -6.49
C SER A 485 -21.62 -29.40 -6.08
N ASP A 486 -20.98 -28.91 -5.02
CA ASP A 486 -21.26 -27.61 -4.44
C ASP A 486 -20.40 -26.53 -5.09
N ASP A 487 -20.89 -25.28 -5.05
CA ASP A 487 -20.19 -24.11 -5.60
C ASP A 487 -19.26 -23.45 -4.57
N LEU A 488 -19.40 -23.78 -3.29
CA LEU A 488 -18.53 -23.32 -2.21
C LEU A 488 -18.42 -24.39 -1.12
N GLY A 489 -17.34 -24.35 -0.36
CA GLY A 489 -17.17 -25.26 0.76
C GLY A 489 -15.91 -24.98 1.58
N LEU A 490 -15.60 -25.92 2.47
CA LEU A 490 -14.48 -25.82 3.38
C LEU A 490 -13.64 -27.10 3.31
N ILE A 491 -12.35 -26.96 3.02
CA ILE A 491 -11.39 -28.04 3.18
C ILE A 491 -10.97 -28.06 4.65
N THR A 492 -11.20 -29.18 5.32
CA THR A 492 -10.75 -29.39 6.71
C THR A 492 -9.95 -30.67 6.83
N GLY A 493 -8.91 -30.68 7.65
CA GLY A 493 -8.18 -31.90 7.96
C GLY A 493 -6.72 -31.68 8.29
N LYS A 494 -5.90 -32.70 8.06
CA LYS A 494 -4.49 -32.69 8.46
C LYS A 494 -3.59 -33.20 7.35
N ILE A 495 -2.44 -32.54 7.15
CA ILE A 495 -1.43 -32.93 6.16
C ILE A 495 -0.06 -32.97 6.85
N GLY A 496 0.65 -34.10 6.77
CA GLY A 496 2.02 -34.17 7.29
C GLY A 496 2.66 -35.55 7.21
N CYS A 497 3.99 -35.61 7.36
CA CYS A 497 4.74 -36.87 7.38
C CYS A 497 4.31 -37.75 8.57
N LYS A 498 4.23 -39.07 8.37
CA LYS A 498 3.68 -40.07 9.31
C LYS A 498 4.28 -40.06 10.73
N ASP A 499 5.54 -39.68 10.86
CA ASP A 499 6.26 -39.62 12.15
C ASP A 499 6.40 -38.18 12.68
N LYS A 500 5.66 -37.23 12.11
CA LYS A 500 5.72 -35.82 12.42
C LYS A 500 4.34 -35.29 12.83
N ASN A 501 4.32 -34.17 13.54
CA ASN A 501 3.07 -33.45 13.78
C ASN A 501 2.54 -32.93 12.43
N PRO A 502 1.30 -33.27 12.04
CA PRO A 502 0.73 -32.79 10.79
C PRO A 502 0.15 -31.40 10.96
N GLU A 503 0.20 -30.62 9.88
CA GLU A 503 -0.41 -29.30 9.79
C GLU A 503 -1.94 -29.44 9.78
N ASP A 504 -2.62 -28.63 10.59
CA ASP A 504 -4.08 -28.58 10.65
C ASP A 504 -4.61 -27.54 9.65
N ILE A 505 -5.30 -28.02 8.62
CA ILE A 505 -5.78 -27.24 7.48
C ILE A 505 -7.28 -26.96 7.65
N ARG A 506 -7.65 -25.70 7.51
CA ARG A 506 -9.03 -25.22 7.40
C ARG A 506 -9.06 -24.04 6.43
N ILE A 507 -9.43 -24.28 5.18
CA ILE A 507 -9.42 -23.28 4.11
C ILE A 507 -10.70 -23.31 3.30
N GLU A 508 -11.23 -22.13 2.97
CA GLU A 508 -12.44 -21.97 2.16
C GLU A 508 -12.10 -22.16 0.68
N TRP A 509 -13.05 -22.69 -0.08
CA TRP A 509 -12.93 -22.81 -1.53
C TRP A 509 -14.26 -22.49 -2.20
N GLN A 510 -14.18 -21.99 -3.43
CA GLN A 510 -15.32 -21.62 -4.24
C GLN A 510 -15.08 -21.90 -5.72
N LYS A 511 -16.14 -22.30 -6.41
CA LYS A 511 -16.18 -22.38 -7.86
C LYS A 511 -16.50 -21.00 -8.43
N ILE A 512 -15.72 -20.61 -9.42
CA ILE A 512 -15.88 -19.36 -10.15
C ILE A 512 -16.15 -19.66 -11.62
N GLY A 513 -16.96 -18.82 -12.28
CA GLY A 513 -17.27 -18.98 -13.70
C GLY A 513 -16.04 -18.79 -14.59
N HIS A 514 -15.22 -17.79 -14.28
CA HIS A 514 -13.97 -17.47 -14.97
C HIS A 514 -12.99 -16.65 -14.09
N ARG A 515 -11.72 -16.64 -14.50
CA ARG A 515 -10.64 -15.84 -13.90
C ARG A 515 -10.14 -14.82 -14.91
N ILE A 516 -10.03 -13.56 -14.51
CA ILE A 516 -9.47 -12.52 -15.39
C ILE A 516 -7.95 -12.72 -15.46
N VAL A 517 -7.38 -12.71 -16.66
CA VAL A 517 -5.93 -12.88 -16.89
C VAL A 517 -5.26 -11.61 -17.40
N THR A 518 -6.04 -10.60 -17.76
CA THR A 518 -5.53 -9.27 -18.10
C THR A 518 -4.84 -8.65 -16.89
N LYS A 519 -3.65 -8.10 -17.10
CA LYS A 519 -2.87 -7.43 -16.05
C LYS A 519 -2.70 -5.93 -16.31
N GLU A 520 -2.55 -5.56 -17.57
CA GLU A 520 -2.32 -4.18 -17.99
C GLU A 520 -3.12 -3.87 -19.26
N THR A 521 -3.50 -2.61 -19.44
CA THR A 521 -4.08 -2.10 -20.68
C THR A 521 -3.67 -0.65 -20.94
N ILE A 522 -3.50 -0.30 -22.21
CA ILE A 522 -3.08 1.04 -22.64
C ILE A 522 -4.05 1.53 -23.72
N HIS A 523 -4.60 2.74 -23.53
CA HIS A 523 -5.52 3.35 -24.47
C HIS A 523 -5.15 4.80 -24.78
N VAL A 524 -5.33 5.19 -26.05
CA VAL A 524 -5.21 6.59 -26.47
C VAL A 524 -6.60 7.23 -26.42
N ILE A 525 -6.72 8.39 -25.77
CA ILE A 525 -7.99 9.08 -25.54
C ILE A 525 -7.94 10.54 -26.01
N PRO A 526 -9.06 11.10 -26.49
CA PRO A 526 -9.16 12.52 -26.78
C PRO A 526 -8.91 13.35 -25.52
N TRP A 527 -8.02 14.35 -25.62
CA TRP A 527 -7.66 15.19 -24.47
C TRP A 527 -8.68 16.30 -24.19
N ASN A 528 -9.56 16.63 -25.16
CA ASN A 528 -10.41 17.82 -25.12
C ASN A 528 -11.90 17.56 -25.27
N GLN A 529 -12.33 16.31 -25.31
CA GLN A 529 -13.74 15.96 -25.45
C GLN A 529 -14.05 14.64 -24.75
N ASP A 530 -15.28 14.53 -24.25
CA ASP A 530 -15.76 13.30 -23.66
C ASP A 530 -15.73 12.17 -24.68
N SER A 531 -15.38 10.97 -24.21
CA SER A 531 -15.33 9.78 -25.05
C SER A 531 -15.68 8.53 -24.25
N THR A 532 -15.69 7.38 -24.93
CA THR A 532 -15.90 6.08 -24.29
C THR A 532 -14.93 5.10 -24.90
N ILE A 533 -14.23 4.35 -24.06
CA ILE A 533 -13.32 3.29 -24.48
C ILE A 533 -13.90 1.93 -24.08
N GLN A 534 -13.58 0.93 -24.90
CA GLN A 534 -13.88 -0.48 -24.68
C GLN A 534 -12.58 -1.17 -24.29
N ILE A 535 -12.57 -1.76 -23.09
CA ILE A 535 -11.40 -2.45 -22.56
C ILE A 535 -11.66 -3.96 -22.65
N PRO A 536 -10.99 -4.67 -23.58
CA PRO A 536 -11.19 -6.09 -23.75
C PRO A 536 -10.56 -6.85 -22.58
N ILE A 537 -11.35 -7.68 -21.90
CA ILE A 537 -10.88 -8.47 -20.77
C ILE A 537 -10.70 -9.93 -21.19
N ASN A 538 -9.45 -10.39 -21.17
CA ASN A 538 -9.14 -11.79 -21.37
C ASN A 538 -9.45 -12.56 -20.09
N THR A 539 -10.15 -13.68 -20.23
CA THR A 539 -10.52 -14.56 -19.12
C THR A 539 -10.16 -16.02 -19.41
N ASN A 540 -9.99 -16.79 -18.35
CA ASN A 540 -9.92 -18.25 -18.39
C ASN A 540 -11.18 -18.83 -17.72
N GLY A 541 -11.89 -19.74 -18.38
CA GLY A 541 -13.20 -20.22 -17.96
C GLY A 541 -14.32 -19.70 -18.86
N TYR A 542 -15.52 -20.23 -18.66
CA TYR A 542 -16.68 -19.99 -19.54
C TYR A 542 -17.96 -19.56 -18.81
N GLY A 543 -17.97 -19.62 -17.48
CA GLY A 543 -19.12 -19.23 -16.67
C GLY A 543 -19.17 -17.71 -16.45
N GLU A 544 -20.37 -17.21 -16.21
CA GLU A 544 -20.61 -15.81 -15.85
C GLU A 544 -20.20 -15.53 -14.39
N ARG A 545 -19.89 -14.27 -14.08
CA ARG A 545 -19.57 -13.79 -12.73
C ARG A 545 -20.11 -12.39 -12.52
N SER A 546 -20.41 -12.00 -11.30
CA SER A 546 -20.74 -10.62 -10.97
C SER A 546 -19.50 -9.89 -10.46
N TYR A 547 -19.27 -8.69 -10.99
CA TYR A 547 -18.20 -7.81 -10.56
C TYR A 547 -18.73 -6.43 -10.22
N ASP A 548 -18.18 -5.87 -9.15
CA ASP A 548 -18.20 -4.44 -8.89
C ASP A 548 -16.87 -3.86 -9.40
N ILE A 549 -16.93 -2.79 -10.19
CA ILE A 549 -15.77 -2.21 -10.87
C ILE A 549 -15.58 -0.76 -10.44
N ALA A 550 -14.44 -0.45 -9.85
CA ALA A 550 -14.01 0.90 -9.52
C ALA A 550 -12.76 1.27 -10.33
N ILE A 551 -12.51 2.57 -10.47
CA ILE A 551 -11.30 3.12 -11.06
C ILE A 551 -10.53 3.80 -9.93
N GLU A 552 -9.26 3.49 -9.79
CA GLU A 552 -8.37 4.09 -8.79
C GLU A 552 -7.16 4.76 -9.48
N GLY A 553 -6.48 5.65 -8.75
CA GLY A 553 -5.35 6.43 -9.23
C GLY A 553 -5.72 7.68 -10.03
N ALA A 554 -4.76 8.24 -10.77
CA ALA A 554 -4.94 9.50 -11.52
C ALA A 554 -6.01 9.39 -12.62
N VAL A 555 -6.29 8.18 -13.10
CA VAL A 555 -7.32 7.92 -14.12
C VAL A 555 -8.73 8.19 -13.60
N ASP A 556 -9.01 8.02 -12.31
CA ASP A 556 -10.34 8.28 -11.72
C ASP A 556 -10.79 9.74 -11.88
N ARG A 557 -9.83 10.69 -11.89
CA ARG A 557 -10.11 12.12 -12.09
C ARG A 557 -10.70 12.45 -13.46
N ILE A 558 -10.51 11.57 -14.44
CA ILE A 558 -10.88 11.79 -15.85
C ILE A 558 -11.72 10.65 -16.43
N ALA A 559 -12.00 9.59 -15.67
CA ALA A 559 -12.65 8.41 -16.18
C ALA A 559 -13.50 7.71 -15.13
N SER A 560 -14.61 7.12 -15.55
CA SER A 560 -15.47 6.30 -14.69
C SER A 560 -15.90 5.02 -15.41
N SER A 561 -16.05 3.93 -14.65
CA SER A 561 -16.62 2.69 -15.19
C SER A 561 -18.13 2.82 -15.32
N SER A 562 -18.66 2.54 -16.52
CA SER A 562 -20.10 2.41 -16.76
C SER A 562 -20.59 0.96 -16.69
N THR A 563 -19.69 0.02 -16.44
CA THR A 563 -19.98 -1.41 -16.42
C THR A 563 -19.98 -1.92 -14.98
N GLN A 564 -21.07 -2.57 -14.58
CA GLN A 564 -21.27 -3.14 -13.24
C GLN A 564 -22.12 -4.41 -13.35
N GLY A 565 -21.93 -5.36 -12.43
CA GLY A 565 -22.74 -6.56 -12.31
C GLY A 565 -22.22 -7.73 -13.15
N VAL A 566 -23.14 -8.44 -13.83
CA VAL A 566 -22.84 -9.74 -14.47
C VAL A 566 -21.97 -9.57 -15.73
N PHE A 567 -20.85 -10.27 -15.74
CA PHE A 567 -19.84 -10.37 -16.79
C PHE A 567 -19.76 -11.79 -17.35
N SER A 568 -19.79 -11.89 -18.68
CA SER A 568 -19.51 -13.11 -19.43
C SER A 568 -18.10 -13.06 -20.03
N PRO A 569 -17.44 -14.22 -20.21
CA PRO A 569 -16.19 -14.28 -20.96
C PRO A 569 -16.30 -13.67 -22.37
N GLY A 570 -15.48 -12.65 -22.63
CA GLY A 570 -15.50 -11.88 -23.87
C GLY A 570 -16.26 -10.55 -23.80
N ASP A 571 -16.92 -10.26 -22.68
CA ASP A 571 -17.46 -8.92 -22.43
C ASP A 571 -16.32 -7.90 -22.22
N GLU A 572 -16.59 -6.64 -22.53
CA GLU A 572 -15.64 -5.54 -22.45
C GLU A 572 -16.06 -4.57 -21.35
N ILE A 573 -15.09 -4.00 -20.62
CA ILE A 573 -15.38 -2.92 -19.68
C ILE A 573 -15.54 -1.62 -20.48
N LEU A 574 -16.73 -1.04 -20.42
CA LEU A 574 -17.03 0.28 -20.95
C LEU A 574 -16.64 1.35 -19.93
N MET A 575 -15.65 2.15 -20.28
CA MET A 575 -15.18 3.27 -19.47
C MET A 575 -15.51 4.59 -20.18
N LYS A 576 -16.15 5.49 -19.44
CA LYS A 576 -16.46 6.85 -19.89
C LYS A 576 -15.29 7.75 -19.53
N ILE A 577 -14.82 8.54 -20.48
CA ILE A 577 -13.72 9.48 -20.31
C ILE A 577 -14.29 10.90 -20.35
N GLU A 578 -14.01 11.69 -19.31
CA GLU A 578 -14.42 13.09 -19.13
C GLU A 578 -13.18 13.91 -18.78
N PRO A 579 -12.45 14.46 -19.78
CA PRO A 579 -11.18 15.13 -19.53
C PRO A 579 -11.24 16.32 -18.59
N ASN A 580 -12.39 17.00 -18.47
CA ASN A 580 -12.66 18.12 -17.56
C ASN A 580 -11.62 19.26 -17.56
N GLY A 581 -10.83 19.39 -18.64
CA GLY A 581 -9.74 20.35 -18.75
C GLY A 581 -8.45 19.95 -18.02
N LEU A 582 -8.39 18.75 -17.46
CA LEU A 582 -7.24 18.20 -16.74
C LEU A 582 -6.17 17.60 -17.68
N LEU A 583 -6.54 17.26 -18.92
CA LEU A 583 -5.62 16.67 -19.89
C LEU A 583 -5.00 17.70 -20.84
N THR A 584 -3.71 17.52 -21.13
CA THR A 584 -3.00 18.20 -22.22
C THR A 584 -2.51 17.20 -23.26
N PRO A 585 -2.28 17.60 -24.53
CA PRO A 585 -1.84 16.68 -25.58
C PRO A 585 -0.56 15.94 -25.21
N GLY A 586 -0.61 14.59 -25.22
CA GLY A 586 0.52 13.72 -24.90
C GLY A 586 0.70 13.43 -23.41
N MET A 587 -0.16 13.97 -22.55
CA MET A 587 -0.20 13.65 -21.12
C MET A 587 -0.59 12.18 -20.88
N TYR A 588 -0.01 11.58 -19.83
CA TYR A 588 -0.34 10.25 -19.37
C TYR A 588 -1.17 10.35 -18.09
N ALA A 589 -2.22 9.55 -18.00
CA ALA A 589 -2.93 9.29 -16.75
C ALA A 589 -2.84 7.78 -16.47
N ARG A 590 -2.23 7.42 -15.36
CA ARG A 590 -2.06 6.04 -14.90
C ARG A 590 -2.96 5.78 -13.70
N GLY A 591 -3.40 4.55 -13.56
CA GLY A 591 -4.27 4.13 -12.47
C GLY A 591 -4.60 2.66 -12.62
N GLU A 592 -5.64 2.22 -11.92
CA GLU A 592 -6.03 0.81 -11.89
C GLU A 592 -7.54 0.65 -12.08
N ILE A 593 -7.92 -0.43 -12.77
CA ILE A 593 -9.29 -0.92 -12.77
C ILE A 593 -9.37 -1.95 -11.65
N VAL A 594 -10.08 -1.60 -10.59
CA VAL A 594 -10.31 -2.46 -9.43
C VAL A 594 -11.58 -3.25 -9.67
N ILE A 595 -11.44 -4.57 -9.71
CA ILE A 595 -12.53 -5.50 -9.97
C ILE A 595 -12.70 -6.36 -8.72
N GLN A 596 -13.80 -6.16 -8.02
CA GLN A 596 -14.18 -6.98 -6.89
C GLN A 596 -15.26 -7.97 -7.30
N ASP A 597 -15.08 -9.25 -6.98
CA ASP A 597 -16.09 -10.27 -7.25
C ASP A 597 -17.16 -10.40 -6.16
N GLU A 598 -18.19 -11.20 -6.46
CA GLU A 598 -19.29 -11.52 -5.52
C GLU A 598 -18.86 -12.17 -4.18
N PHE A 599 -17.59 -12.55 -4.04
CA PHE A 599 -16.98 -13.10 -2.83
C PHE A 599 -15.97 -12.14 -2.20
N SER A 600 -16.00 -10.86 -2.59
CA SER A 600 -15.12 -9.79 -2.13
C SER A 600 -13.64 -10.01 -2.44
N VAL A 601 -13.29 -10.89 -3.38
CA VAL A 601 -11.90 -11.02 -3.84
C VAL A 601 -11.64 -9.93 -4.88
N GLU A 602 -10.66 -9.09 -4.58
CA GLU A 602 -10.23 -7.99 -5.44
C GLU A 602 -9.17 -8.46 -6.46
N GLN A 603 -9.28 -7.96 -7.68
CA GLN A 603 -8.28 -8.06 -8.73
C GLN A 603 -8.07 -6.70 -9.37
N ARG A 604 -6.81 -6.35 -9.65
CA ARG A 604 -6.42 -5.08 -10.26
C ARG A 604 -5.91 -5.29 -11.69
N ILE A 605 -6.23 -4.34 -12.56
CA ILE A 605 -5.69 -4.24 -13.91
C ILE A 605 -5.11 -2.84 -14.06
N GLU A 606 -3.80 -2.75 -14.29
CA GLU A 606 -3.13 -1.48 -14.55
C GLU A 606 -3.69 -0.86 -15.84
N ILE A 607 -4.03 0.43 -15.78
CA ILE A 607 -4.52 1.17 -16.94
C ILE A 607 -3.70 2.43 -17.16
N THR A 608 -3.25 2.63 -18.40
CA THR A 608 -2.63 3.88 -18.84
C THR A 608 -3.46 4.51 -19.95
N LEU A 609 -3.95 5.71 -19.70
CA LEU A 609 -4.64 6.57 -20.67
C LEU A 609 -3.67 7.62 -21.20
N ILE A 610 -3.48 7.64 -22.52
CA ILE A 610 -2.58 8.57 -23.20
C ILE A 610 -3.42 9.60 -23.96
N ALA A 611 -3.30 10.86 -23.58
CA ALA A 611 -3.94 11.95 -24.27
C ALA A 611 -3.43 12.06 -25.72
N GLU A 612 -4.35 12.13 -26.69
CA GLU A 612 -4.03 12.29 -28.11
C GLU A 612 -3.10 13.50 -28.35
N SER A 613 -2.11 13.31 -29.21
CA SER A 613 -1.19 14.37 -29.62
C SER A 613 -0.76 14.16 -31.08
N PRO A 614 -0.09 15.14 -31.71
CA PRO A 614 0.48 14.92 -33.04
C PRO A 614 1.43 13.71 -33.10
N PHE A 615 2.00 13.30 -31.97
CA PHE A 615 2.95 12.19 -31.84
C PHE A 615 2.35 10.94 -31.18
N THR A 616 1.10 10.98 -30.71
CA THR A 616 0.41 9.87 -30.03
C THR A 616 -0.97 9.66 -30.69
N GLY A 617 -1.22 8.47 -31.25
CA GLY A 617 -2.47 8.12 -31.95
C GLY A 617 -2.30 7.83 -33.45
N ASP A 618 -3.42 7.69 -34.18
CA ASP A 618 -3.49 7.18 -35.57
C ASP A 618 -3.01 8.17 -36.67
N GLY A 619 -2.45 9.31 -36.28
CA GLY A 619 -1.94 10.32 -37.21
C GLY A 619 -0.60 9.94 -37.87
N LEU A 620 -0.24 10.57 -39.00
CA LEU A 620 1.00 10.26 -39.73
C LEU A 620 2.28 10.52 -38.90
N LEU A 621 2.26 11.50 -38.00
CA LEU A 621 3.36 11.80 -37.09
C LEU A 621 3.41 10.82 -35.89
N GLY A 622 2.26 10.40 -35.36
CA GLY A 622 2.17 9.32 -34.36
C GLY A 622 2.56 7.94 -34.92
N TRP A 623 2.26 7.69 -36.19
CA TRP A 623 2.77 6.51 -36.89
C TRP A 623 4.30 6.55 -36.98
N ILE A 624 4.92 7.70 -37.29
CA ILE A 624 6.38 7.82 -37.39
C ILE A 624 7.07 7.78 -36.02
N SER A 625 6.44 8.26 -34.95
CA SER A 625 7.02 8.31 -33.60
C SER A 625 7.21 6.92 -32.99
N GLN A 626 6.42 5.92 -33.39
CA GLN A 626 6.66 4.52 -33.00
C GLN A 626 8.06 4.07 -33.48
N PRO A 627 8.94 3.58 -32.58
CA PRO A 627 10.33 3.27 -32.91
C PRO A 627 10.51 2.36 -34.14
N SER A 628 9.69 1.31 -34.25
CA SER A 628 9.71 0.38 -35.41
C SER A 628 9.37 1.05 -36.75
N ASN A 629 8.40 1.96 -36.77
CA ASN A 629 8.03 2.74 -37.96
C ASN A 629 9.07 3.83 -38.26
N GLY A 630 9.58 4.51 -37.22
CA GLY A 630 10.65 5.50 -37.33
C GLY A 630 11.92 4.92 -37.95
N ILE A 631 12.35 3.73 -37.49
CA ILE A 631 13.49 2.99 -38.05
C ILE A 631 13.27 2.63 -39.52
N LEU A 632 12.05 2.25 -39.91
CA LEU A 632 11.70 1.99 -41.30
C LEU A 632 11.85 3.26 -42.15
N VAL A 633 11.32 4.39 -41.70
CA VAL A 633 11.43 5.68 -42.40
C VAL A 633 12.89 6.11 -42.54
N ILE A 634 13.67 6.01 -41.46
CA ILE A 634 15.12 6.29 -41.49
C ILE A 634 15.83 5.37 -42.49
N SER A 635 15.49 4.08 -42.50
CA SER A 635 16.08 3.10 -43.43
C SER A 635 15.77 3.43 -44.89
N ILE A 636 14.54 3.87 -45.19
CA ILE A 636 14.13 4.33 -46.52
C ILE A 636 14.91 5.58 -46.93
N LEU A 637 15.03 6.57 -46.04
CA LEU A 637 15.76 7.82 -46.30
C LEU A 637 17.26 7.56 -46.49
N LEU A 638 17.86 6.68 -45.70
CA LEU A 638 19.26 6.28 -45.82
C LEU A 638 19.51 5.53 -47.14
N ALA A 639 18.65 4.57 -47.49
CA ALA A 639 18.75 3.86 -48.76
C ALA A 639 18.65 4.83 -49.95
N PHE A 640 17.72 5.79 -49.90
CA PHE A 640 17.57 6.81 -50.93
C PHE A 640 18.79 7.75 -51.03
N SER A 641 19.32 8.18 -49.89
CA SER A 641 20.55 9.01 -49.80
C SER A 641 21.76 8.29 -50.42
N ILE A 642 21.94 7.00 -50.12
CA ILE A 642 23.04 6.19 -50.67
C ILE A 642 22.94 6.03 -52.19
N LEU A 643 21.72 5.86 -52.71
CA LEU A 643 21.46 5.72 -54.15
C LEU A 643 21.64 7.04 -54.91
N THR A 644 21.27 8.17 -54.30
CA THR A 644 21.31 9.50 -54.95
C THR A 644 22.62 10.27 -54.73
N GLY A 645 23.44 9.86 -53.75
CA GLY A 645 24.73 10.51 -53.49
C GLY A 645 25.67 10.45 -54.69
N LYS A 646 26.10 11.62 -55.20
CA LYS A 646 27.11 11.72 -56.25
C LYS A 646 28.43 11.10 -55.78
N SER A 647 29.08 10.29 -56.61
CA SER A 647 30.49 9.95 -56.36
C SER A 647 31.29 11.24 -56.46
N ARG A 648 31.97 11.64 -55.39
CA ARG A 648 33.12 12.53 -55.53
C ARG A 648 34.14 11.75 -56.36
N ASP A 649 34.39 12.19 -57.59
CA ASP A 649 35.52 11.73 -58.36
C ASP A 649 36.77 12.15 -57.57
N ILE A 650 37.43 11.16 -56.97
CA ILE A 650 38.73 11.34 -56.35
C ILE A 650 39.73 11.31 -57.51
N THR A 651 40.15 12.48 -57.97
CA THR A 651 41.37 12.65 -58.78
C THR A 651 42.60 12.52 -57.91
#